data_AF-A0A0D2KIW4-F1
#
_entry.id   AF-A0A0D2KIW4-F1
#
_cell.length_a   1.000
_cell.length_b   1.000
_cell.length_c   1.000
_cell.angle_alpha   90.00
_cell.angle_beta   90.00
_cell.angle_gamma   90.00
#
_symmetry.space_group_name_H-M   'P 1'
#
loop_
_entity.id
_entity.type
_entity.pdbx_description
1 polymer ?
#
loop_
_entity_poly.entity_id
_entity_poly.type
_entity_poly.pdbx_seq_one_letter_code
_entity_poly.pdbx_strand_id
1 'polypeptide(L)'
;ETVTTTSNSFGLYRQYPNNPTHNPDDTIGLQDLADGTAPKAINETQSSSISRLSVIPDDRTSNAQSYFPFANSTIFGLMNWMWTGSAMKSIGEMKNLINFLKSDKFKKEDLENFDIRAETAKFDKYLDGSSSSRPSQSTQSQVSPPKDGWHESEVHILVPDLRPHKKEEIPMFTVPGLLHRSIVEIIKATFSDPASRFFHYTPFKSFWKSNVEGSEAQTQRIYDELYTCDAMFDAHEELQKQPNEPGCTLERVVAGMMLWSDSTHLASFGTASLWPIYLYFGNQSKYVRGKPKAGACHHLAYLPKLPSNFWDFYFALTGDGPPEEVLTHCRRELMHAVWTLLLDKEFMYAYEHGIVIECPDGVSRRFYPRIFTYSADYPEKILLATIRNFGLCPCPRCLVPKDKIPDVGKVYDDRRRNTTSRIDGTARNFDINTARKFIYENGEGVKSAAVERVLRDKSYVPTNNAFSSLLRFGFNFFQMLVPDFMHEFELGIWRALFVHLVRIIVSEGKIQEFNKRYRQIPTFGRSTIRKFSQNASGMKKMAARNYEDLLQCAIPVFDGLLSPEHDKVVLSLLFTVAEWHALAKLRMHTDSTLAWLQECTANLGTQLRRFQSYTCSFFDTRELPSEEAARSRKVKKAGSSAKPSTKEPHPTRNANQDPPSNNELKTPKTLPKKKLFNLVMIKLHALGDYVNTIKLFGTSDSYSTQPGELEHRRVKKYYARTNKNSATRQITRLERREHVLLHRTQLKKGEEKQTDFTTEKAGSKRRKVKVKAMPSMDFMQSESLPHTPPEYHHHISTSRNFPIHIQNLLDATSDDDPAIKLQEHILARILHPTWSGDGNEYSNEERSKVFFVNERLYRHKVMRINYTTYDVRLGQDSVNARNHADIMVLSRTDEDHPFEYGRIISIFHTDVVIKTKEARIAPTPISKEVLWVRWYKRDTSHQAGFKKKRLHRLHFLPCNDPAAFGFLHPDEVIRAVHLIPAFRYGKSSNIFSGESLGRAPGESNDWKYFYVNIFVDRDMYMRFAGGGIGHYKLDLSDARLSEQSPNNPSEEDNSEPGENDHEPGEDAGKENDSETGKDAANEHDNQPGKGADKECNESEGEDYDSEEASEGGEESERGEIDDDELGAEDGEGGFEDHEDDEGYAPL
;
A
#
# COMPACT_ATOMS: atom_id res chain seq x y z
N GLU A 1 22.21 31.66 -1.72
CA GLU A 1 21.74 31.53 -3.12
C GLU A 1 21.25 30.10 -3.30
N THR A 2 20.06 29.91 -3.87
CA THR A 2 19.53 28.55 -4.15
C THR A 2 20.32 27.92 -5.30
N VAL A 3 20.54 26.61 -5.23
CA VAL A 3 21.33 25.86 -6.23
C VAL A 3 20.39 25.00 -7.06
N THR A 4 20.44 25.13 -8.37
CA THR A 4 19.59 24.37 -9.30
C THR A 4 20.42 23.40 -10.12
N THR A 5 20.01 22.13 -10.17
CA THR A 5 20.68 21.11 -10.99
C THR A 5 20.27 21.23 -12.46
N THR A 6 21.06 20.64 -13.36
CA THR A 6 20.64 20.45 -14.76
C THR A 6 19.50 19.45 -14.85
N SER A 7 18.62 19.61 -15.84
CA SER A 7 17.56 18.65 -16.12
C SER A 7 18.11 17.33 -16.64
N ASN A 8 17.56 16.20 -16.19
CA ASN A 8 17.87 14.89 -16.74
C ASN A 8 17.09 14.60 -18.04
N SER A 9 17.23 13.38 -18.58
CA SER A 9 16.54 12.97 -19.83
C SER A 9 15.02 13.04 -19.77
N PHE A 10 14.43 12.99 -18.57
CA PHE A 10 12.99 13.10 -18.34
C PHE A 10 12.55 14.55 -18.05
N GLY A 11 13.47 15.51 -18.06
CA GLY A 11 13.18 16.91 -17.76
C GLY A 11 13.10 17.22 -16.25
N LEU A 12 13.54 16.29 -15.40
CA LEU A 12 13.56 16.46 -13.94
C LEU A 12 14.79 17.24 -13.50
N TYR A 13 14.60 18.21 -12.61
CA TYR A 13 15.67 18.96 -11.97
C TYR A 13 15.31 19.30 -10.51
N ARG A 14 16.32 19.72 -9.75
CA ARG A 14 16.20 19.95 -8.30
C ARG A 14 16.67 21.35 -7.95
N GLN A 15 16.06 21.90 -6.91
CA GLN A 15 16.44 23.17 -6.30
C GLN A 15 16.76 22.95 -4.83
N TYR A 16 18.02 23.13 -4.47
CA TYR A 16 18.53 23.03 -3.10
C TYR A 16 18.63 24.42 -2.46
N PRO A 17 18.48 24.52 -1.12
CA PRO A 17 18.68 25.78 -0.40
C PRO A 17 20.15 26.23 -0.42
N ASN A 18 21.09 25.28 -0.48
CA ASN A 18 22.53 25.45 -0.53
C ASN A 18 23.17 24.27 -1.28
N ASN A 19 24.48 24.31 -1.55
CA ASN A 19 25.17 23.17 -2.16
C ASN A 19 25.12 21.96 -1.20
N PRO A 20 24.54 20.83 -1.60
CA PRO A 20 24.47 19.65 -0.75
C PRO A 20 25.88 19.08 -0.53
N THR A 21 26.22 18.72 0.71
CA THR A 21 27.50 18.05 1.03
C THR A 21 27.47 16.56 0.71
N HIS A 22 26.27 16.00 0.54
CA HIS A 22 26.02 14.59 0.29
C HIS A 22 24.80 14.45 -0.63
N ASN A 23 24.96 13.73 -1.74
CA ASN A 23 23.88 13.41 -2.68
C ASN A 23 23.87 11.90 -2.95
N PRO A 24 22.94 11.14 -2.35
CA PRO A 24 22.89 9.69 -2.55
C PRO A 24 22.54 9.29 -3.99
N ASP A 25 21.89 10.16 -4.75
CA ASP A 25 21.36 9.83 -6.07
C ASP A 25 22.44 9.76 -7.16
N ASP A 26 23.65 10.27 -6.90
CA ASP A 26 24.81 10.12 -7.79
C ASP A 26 25.26 8.64 -7.91
N THR A 27 24.81 7.79 -6.99
CA THR A 27 25.15 6.36 -6.93
C THR A 27 24.01 5.44 -7.38
N ILE A 28 22.84 5.98 -7.71
CA ILE A 28 21.66 5.22 -8.12
C ILE A 28 21.81 4.78 -9.57
N GLY A 29 21.82 3.47 -9.80
CA GLY A 29 21.78 2.87 -11.14
C GLY A 29 20.37 2.54 -11.61
N LEU A 30 20.21 2.18 -12.89
CA LEU A 30 18.95 1.68 -13.46
C LEU A 30 18.37 0.49 -12.68
N GLN A 31 19.23 -0.36 -12.12
CA GLN A 31 18.82 -1.51 -11.32
C GLN A 31 18.14 -1.12 -10.00
N ASP A 32 18.49 0.03 -9.42
CA ASP A 32 17.87 0.55 -8.19
C ASP A 32 16.49 1.18 -8.48
N LEU A 33 16.25 1.55 -9.74
CA LEU A 33 14.98 2.03 -10.26
C LEU A 33 13.99 0.92 -10.65
N ALA A 34 14.45 -0.33 -10.71
CA ALA A 34 13.59 -1.47 -10.96
C ALA A 34 12.81 -1.87 -9.71
N ASP A 35 11.49 -2.04 -9.86
CA ASP A 35 10.60 -2.47 -8.77
C ASP A 35 10.64 -3.99 -8.54
N GLY A 36 11.14 -4.76 -9.52
CA GLY A 36 11.34 -6.20 -9.41
C GLY A 36 12.72 -6.58 -8.89
N THR A 37 12.78 -7.58 -8.00
CA THR A 37 14.02 -8.32 -7.75
C THR A 37 14.42 -9.04 -9.03
N ALA A 38 15.61 -8.74 -9.54
CA ALA A 38 16.25 -9.51 -10.61
C ALA A 38 16.26 -11.01 -10.25
N PRO A 39 15.59 -11.91 -10.99
CA PRO A 39 15.88 -13.34 -10.85
C PRO A 39 17.33 -13.53 -11.32
N LYS A 40 18.24 -13.87 -10.40
CA LYS A 40 19.67 -13.92 -10.68
C LYS A 40 19.98 -14.88 -11.83
N ALA A 41 20.91 -14.49 -12.71
CA ALA A 41 21.29 -15.27 -13.88
C ALA A 41 21.81 -16.66 -13.52
N ILE A 42 21.29 -17.69 -14.20
CA ILE A 42 21.60 -19.12 -14.02
C ILE A 42 23.07 -19.47 -14.40
N ASN A 43 23.82 -18.55 -15.00
CA ASN A 43 25.22 -18.80 -15.41
C ASN A 43 26.26 -18.51 -14.32
N GLU A 44 25.85 -18.02 -13.15
CA GLU A 44 26.59 -18.33 -11.93
C GLU A 44 26.27 -19.78 -11.56
N THR A 45 27.10 -20.74 -11.98
CA THR A 45 27.02 -22.15 -11.51
C THR A 45 27.24 -22.33 -10.00
N GLN A 46 27.20 -21.23 -9.23
CA GLN A 46 26.91 -21.26 -7.81
C GLN A 46 25.52 -20.67 -7.60
N SER A 47 24.58 -21.52 -7.18
CA SER A 47 23.28 -21.15 -6.61
C SER A 47 23.43 -19.95 -5.67
N SER A 48 23.20 -18.74 -6.18
CA SER A 48 23.24 -17.52 -5.38
C SER A 48 21.83 -17.05 -5.01
N SER A 49 20.92 -18.00 -4.71
CA SER A 49 20.39 -18.00 -3.35
C SER A 49 21.62 -18.08 -2.44
N ILE A 50 22.22 -16.91 -2.16
CA ILE A 50 23.32 -16.79 -1.20
C ILE A 50 22.65 -17.19 0.09
N SER A 51 22.73 -18.49 0.39
CA SER A 51 22.47 -19.08 1.68
C SER A 51 23.03 -18.07 2.68
N ARG A 52 22.28 -17.72 3.72
CA ARG A 52 22.83 -16.80 4.74
C ARG A 52 24.12 -17.37 5.37
N LEU A 53 24.42 -18.65 5.09
CA LEU A 53 25.65 -19.35 5.39
C LEU A 53 26.80 -19.18 4.36
N SER A 54 26.58 -18.63 3.17
CA SER A 54 27.66 -18.37 2.20
C SER A 54 28.40 -17.04 2.45
N VAL A 55 27.83 -16.12 3.25
CA VAL A 55 28.45 -14.84 3.69
C VAL A 55 29.39 -15.02 4.90
N ILE A 56 29.69 -16.25 5.27
CA ILE A 56 30.64 -16.54 6.36
C ILE A 56 32.05 -16.23 5.83
N PRO A 57 32.86 -15.38 6.49
CA PRO A 57 34.24 -15.12 6.08
C PRO A 57 35.08 -16.41 5.99
N ASP A 58 36.20 -16.36 5.27
CA ASP A 58 37.13 -17.47 5.21
C ASP A 58 38.10 -17.38 6.41
N ASP A 59 38.23 -18.44 7.21
CA ASP A 59 39.09 -18.46 8.42
C ASP A 59 40.55 -18.10 8.11
N ARG A 60 40.97 -18.24 6.84
CA ARG A 60 42.35 -17.99 6.38
C ARG A 60 42.67 -16.50 6.18
N THR A 61 41.65 -15.64 6.03
CA THR A 61 41.83 -14.20 5.75
C THR A 61 41.17 -13.30 6.80
N SER A 62 40.38 -13.86 7.72
CA SER A 62 39.58 -13.10 8.69
C SER A 62 40.28 -12.86 10.04
N ASN A 63 40.35 -11.62 10.50
CA ASN A 63 40.75 -11.29 11.89
C ASN A 63 39.73 -11.83 12.91
N ALA A 64 40.15 -12.08 14.16
CA ALA A 64 39.29 -12.58 15.26
C ALA A 64 38.01 -11.75 15.54
N GLN A 65 37.96 -10.50 15.06
CA GLN A 65 36.76 -9.64 15.12
C GLN A 65 35.64 -10.06 14.16
N SER A 66 35.92 -10.91 13.16
CA SER A 66 35.01 -11.20 12.04
C SER A 66 33.81 -12.07 12.40
N TYR A 67 33.94 -12.90 13.45
CA TYR A 67 32.90 -13.82 13.93
C TYR A 67 32.40 -13.49 15.34
N PHE A 68 33.08 -12.59 16.06
CA PHE A 68 32.77 -12.22 17.45
C PHE A 68 31.30 -11.79 17.60
N PRO A 69 30.50 -12.27 18.57
CA PRO A 69 30.91 -12.97 19.78
C PRO A 69 31.06 -14.49 19.62
N PHE A 70 30.88 -15.03 18.41
CA PHE A 70 31.05 -16.45 18.13
C PHE A 70 32.54 -16.78 17.93
N ALA A 71 32.93 -17.98 18.36
CA ALA A 71 34.34 -18.38 18.40
C ALA A 71 34.93 -18.69 17.02
N ASN A 72 34.10 -19.14 16.07
CA ASN A 72 34.54 -19.62 14.75
C ASN A 72 33.42 -19.46 13.69
N SER A 73 33.82 -19.71 12.44
CA SER A 73 32.96 -19.70 11.25
C SER A 73 31.81 -20.72 11.33
N THR A 74 32.06 -21.91 11.87
CA THR A 74 31.05 -22.96 12.08
C THR A 74 29.89 -22.50 12.97
N ILE A 75 30.22 -21.98 14.16
CA ILE A 75 29.23 -21.50 15.15
C ILE A 75 28.50 -20.27 14.61
N PHE A 76 29.22 -19.32 14.01
CA PHE A 76 28.60 -18.14 13.39
C PHE A 76 27.61 -18.56 12.29
N GLY A 77 27.99 -19.50 11.43
CA GLY A 77 27.11 -20.02 10.39
C GLY A 77 25.82 -20.61 10.95
N LEU A 78 25.93 -21.58 11.85
CA LEU A 78 24.77 -22.23 12.45
C LEU A 78 23.86 -21.24 13.18
N MET A 79 24.43 -20.26 13.90
CA MET A 79 23.67 -19.21 14.58
C MET A 79 23.03 -18.25 13.58
N ASN A 80 23.72 -17.90 12.50
CA ASN A 80 23.16 -17.05 11.45
C ASN A 80 21.97 -17.73 10.78
N TRP A 81 22.11 -19.00 10.36
CA TRP A 81 21.02 -19.79 9.79
C TRP A 81 19.84 -19.90 10.76
N MET A 82 20.09 -20.23 12.03
CA MET A 82 19.05 -20.35 13.04
C MET A 82 18.29 -19.04 13.23
N TRP A 83 18.97 -17.91 13.42
CA TRP A 83 18.30 -16.67 13.85
C TRP A 83 17.73 -15.85 12.71
N THR A 84 18.38 -15.86 11.53
CA THR A 84 17.89 -15.11 10.38
C THR A 84 16.93 -15.91 9.51
N GLY A 85 16.98 -17.26 9.55
CA GLY A 85 16.14 -18.19 8.75
C GLY A 85 14.62 -17.96 8.80
N SER A 86 13.91 -18.58 7.88
CA SER A 86 12.45 -18.74 7.90
C SER A 86 11.99 -19.40 9.20
N ALA A 87 10.77 -19.10 9.61
CA ALA A 87 10.16 -19.80 10.75
C ALA A 87 9.63 -21.19 10.34
N MET A 88 9.53 -21.47 9.03
CA MET A 88 9.05 -22.74 8.49
C MET A 88 10.22 -23.54 7.93
N LYS A 89 10.26 -24.83 8.24
CA LYS A 89 11.23 -25.76 7.66
C LYS A 89 10.87 -25.99 6.18
N SER A 90 11.51 -25.26 5.28
CA SER A 90 11.31 -25.44 3.83
C SER A 90 12.40 -26.32 3.21
N ILE A 91 12.12 -26.83 2.00
CA ILE A 91 13.11 -27.57 1.22
C ILE A 91 14.29 -26.66 0.88
N GLY A 92 14.02 -25.38 0.56
CA GLY A 92 15.05 -24.36 0.34
C GLY A 92 15.97 -24.17 1.55
N GLU A 93 15.41 -24.03 2.76
CA GLU A 93 16.20 -23.87 3.98
C GLU A 93 17.09 -25.07 4.28
N MET A 94 16.57 -26.28 4.07
CA MET A 94 17.31 -27.52 4.25
C MET A 94 18.46 -27.63 3.25
N LYS A 95 18.23 -27.28 1.98
CA LYS A 95 19.29 -27.23 0.95
C LYS A 95 20.39 -26.24 1.34
N ASN A 96 20.02 -25.05 1.84
CA ASN A 96 20.97 -24.04 2.28
C ASN A 96 21.85 -24.53 3.44
N LEU A 97 21.26 -25.20 4.42
CA LEU A 97 22.01 -25.82 5.52
C LEU A 97 22.95 -26.92 5.01
N ILE A 98 22.47 -27.82 4.15
CA ILE A 98 23.29 -28.90 3.58
C ILE A 98 24.46 -28.33 2.77
N ASN A 99 24.25 -27.26 2.01
CA ASN A 99 25.31 -26.60 1.23
C ASN A 99 26.40 -26.04 2.14
N PHE A 100 26.04 -25.44 3.28
CA PHE A 100 27.01 -24.98 4.28
C PHE A 100 27.78 -26.13 4.93
N LEU A 101 27.09 -27.20 5.32
CA LEU A 101 27.72 -28.38 5.91
C LEU A 101 28.71 -29.07 4.95
N LYS A 102 28.53 -28.88 3.63
CA LYS A 102 29.45 -29.35 2.58
C LYS A 102 30.57 -28.36 2.25
N SER A 103 30.53 -27.15 2.79
CA SER A 103 31.52 -26.11 2.50
C SER A 103 32.76 -26.23 3.38
N ASP A 104 33.89 -25.72 2.89
CA ASP A 104 35.16 -25.69 3.62
C ASP A 104 35.12 -24.80 4.89
N LYS A 105 34.04 -24.01 5.05
CA LYS A 105 33.77 -23.14 6.20
C LYS A 105 33.14 -23.89 7.39
N PHE A 106 32.74 -25.15 7.21
CA PHE A 106 32.21 -26.00 8.26
C PHE A 106 33.26 -27.00 8.72
N LYS A 107 33.60 -26.95 10.01
CA LYS A 107 34.51 -27.91 10.66
C LYS A 107 33.74 -28.68 11.73
N LYS A 108 33.80 -30.01 11.67
CA LYS A 108 33.08 -30.85 12.62
C LYS A 108 33.65 -30.70 14.04
N GLU A 109 34.94 -30.43 14.13
CA GLU A 109 35.71 -30.28 15.37
C GLU A 109 35.22 -29.06 16.17
N ASP A 110 34.72 -28.02 15.49
CA ASP A 110 34.15 -26.83 16.13
C ASP A 110 32.89 -27.11 16.94
N LEU A 111 32.27 -28.29 16.76
CA LEU A 111 31.03 -28.69 17.43
C LEU A 111 31.24 -29.51 18.70
N GLU A 112 32.47 -29.91 19.04
CA GLU A 112 32.73 -30.79 20.20
C GLU A 112 32.19 -30.22 21.53
N ASN A 113 32.17 -28.89 21.67
CA ASN A 113 31.63 -28.18 22.84
C ASN A 113 30.48 -27.22 22.48
N PHE A 114 29.85 -27.40 21.31
CA PHE A 114 28.78 -26.52 20.87
C PHE A 114 27.45 -26.89 21.55
N ASP A 115 26.96 -25.98 22.38
CA ASP A 115 25.59 -26.01 22.88
C ASP A 115 24.86 -24.75 22.42
N ILE A 116 23.79 -24.93 21.66
CA ILE A 116 23.03 -23.81 21.07
C ILE A 116 22.43 -22.89 22.14
N ARG A 117 22.03 -23.42 23.31
CA ARG A 117 21.47 -22.61 24.40
C ARG A 117 22.56 -21.79 25.06
N ALA A 118 23.74 -22.37 25.28
CA ALA A 118 24.90 -21.66 25.82
C ALA A 118 25.40 -20.56 24.88
N GLU A 119 25.51 -20.84 23.57
CA GLU A 119 25.90 -19.84 22.56
C GLU A 119 24.85 -18.74 22.41
N THR A 120 23.56 -19.09 22.49
CA THR A 120 22.48 -18.08 22.51
C THR A 120 22.55 -17.20 23.76
N ALA A 121 22.83 -17.77 24.93
CA ALA A 121 22.96 -17.00 26.17
C ALA A 121 24.21 -16.09 26.16
N LYS A 122 25.33 -16.55 25.57
CA LYS A 122 26.51 -15.71 25.34
C LYS A 122 26.19 -14.56 24.40
N PHE A 123 25.45 -14.82 23.32
CA PHE A 123 25.04 -13.79 22.37
C PHE A 123 24.12 -12.76 23.02
N ASP A 124 23.10 -13.20 23.78
CA ASP A 124 22.23 -12.30 24.54
C ASP A 124 23.02 -11.45 25.54
N LYS A 125 23.96 -12.05 26.30
CA LYS A 125 24.80 -11.32 27.26
C LYS A 125 25.70 -10.29 26.59
N TYR A 126 26.21 -10.59 25.38
CA TYR A 126 26.94 -9.64 24.55
C TYR A 126 26.05 -8.47 24.12
N LEU A 127 24.84 -8.77 23.65
CA LEU A 127 23.87 -7.75 23.27
C LEU A 127 23.52 -6.87 24.48
N ASP A 128 23.29 -7.45 25.66
CA ASP A 128 22.91 -6.72 26.89
C ASP A 128 24.04 -5.85 27.48
N GLY A 129 25.22 -5.78 26.85
CA GLY A 129 26.28 -4.83 27.21
C GLY A 129 26.97 -5.11 28.55
N SER A 130 26.88 -6.33 29.07
CA SER A 130 27.44 -6.67 30.39
C SER A 130 28.98 -6.68 30.37
N SER A 131 29.57 -5.54 30.73
CA SER A 131 30.99 -5.31 30.94
C SER A 131 31.53 -6.11 32.13
N SER A 132 31.94 -7.36 31.92
CA SER A 132 32.71 -8.11 32.93
C SER A 132 33.75 -9.10 32.39
N SER A 133 33.97 -9.18 31.08
CA SER A 133 35.06 -10.02 30.55
C SER A 133 35.58 -9.50 29.20
N ARG A 134 36.40 -8.43 29.23
CA ARG A 134 37.36 -8.17 28.15
C ARG A 134 38.74 -8.68 28.62
N PRO A 135 39.36 -9.66 27.95
CA PRO A 135 40.79 -9.89 28.09
C PRO A 135 41.50 -8.65 27.55
N SER A 136 42.34 -8.03 28.37
CA SER A 136 43.17 -6.90 28.01
C SER A 136 44.19 -7.32 26.94
N GLN A 137 43.99 -6.94 25.68
CA GLN A 137 45.10 -6.83 24.71
C GLN A 137 44.79 -5.86 23.55
N SER A 138 45.69 -4.88 23.45
CA SER A 138 46.07 -4.01 22.33
C SER A 138 45.06 -3.11 21.61
N THR A 139 45.36 -1.81 21.72
CA THR A 139 45.04 -0.65 20.87
C THR A 139 44.94 -0.92 19.37
N GLN A 140 43.71 -0.86 18.83
CA GLN A 140 43.34 -0.34 17.49
C GLN A 140 41.81 -0.22 17.40
N SER A 141 41.33 0.97 16.99
CA SER A 141 39.94 1.40 16.68
C SER A 141 38.79 0.73 17.45
N GLN A 142 38.32 1.41 18.51
CA GLN A 142 37.15 1.04 19.29
C GLN A 142 35.85 1.24 18.50
N VAL A 143 35.33 0.21 17.85
CA VAL A 143 33.89 0.15 17.56
C VAL A 143 33.21 -0.35 18.83
N SER A 144 32.66 0.57 19.62
CA SER A 144 31.79 0.21 20.75
C SER A 144 30.53 -0.45 20.20
N PRO A 145 30.00 -1.53 20.82
CA PRO A 145 28.71 -2.06 20.40
C PRO A 145 27.66 -0.95 20.54
N PRO A 146 26.69 -0.83 19.62
CA PRO A 146 25.64 0.17 19.73
C PRO A 146 24.91 -0.02 21.06
N LYS A 147 24.81 1.07 21.85
CA LYS A 147 24.07 1.13 23.13
C LYS A 147 22.56 1.09 22.94
N ASP A 148 22.11 0.90 21.70
CA ASP A 148 20.74 0.77 21.26
C ASP A 148 20.12 -0.57 21.68
N GLY A 149 19.89 -0.69 23.00
CA GLY A 149 19.34 -1.86 23.65
C GLY A 149 17.92 -1.62 24.17
N TRP A 150 17.17 -2.70 24.33
CA TRP A 150 15.84 -2.65 24.95
C TRP A 150 15.95 -2.42 26.45
N HIS A 151 15.22 -1.43 26.95
CA HIS A 151 15.02 -1.12 28.36
C HIS A 151 13.64 -1.58 28.81
N GLU A 152 13.52 -1.95 30.09
CA GLU A 152 12.24 -2.20 30.73
C GLU A 152 11.99 -1.11 31.76
N SER A 153 10.79 -0.56 31.79
CA SER A 153 10.40 0.49 32.72
C SER A 153 8.98 0.27 33.23
N GLU A 154 8.72 0.84 34.40
CA GLU A 154 7.39 0.91 34.97
C GLU A 154 6.76 2.27 34.61
N VAL A 155 5.48 2.26 34.31
CA VAL A 155 4.73 3.46 33.91
C VAL A 155 3.75 3.81 35.01
N HIS A 156 3.79 5.05 35.50
CA HIS A 156 2.86 5.49 36.52
C HIS A 156 1.74 6.35 35.91
N ILE A 157 0.50 6.04 36.26
CA ILE A 157 -0.69 6.77 35.81
C ILE A 157 -1.51 7.27 37.00
N LEU A 158 -2.14 8.43 36.85
CA LEU A 158 -3.03 9.01 37.86
C LEU A 158 -4.44 8.41 37.73
N VAL A 159 -4.99 7.92 38.83
CA VAL A 159 -6.28 7.22 38.86
C VAL A 159 -7.32 8.07 39.60
N PRO A 160 -8.44 8.45 38.94
CA PRO A 160 -9.53 9.14 39.63
C PRO A 160 -10.30 8.17 40.52
N ASP A 161 -10.62 8.56 41.75
CA ASP A 161 -11.33 7.74 42.74
C ASP A 161 -12.63 8.40 43.26
N LEU A 162 -13.07 9.46 42.58
CA LEU A 162 -14.24 10.28 42.96
C LEU A 162 -14.12 10.93 44.34
N ARG A 163 -12.90 11.14 44.83
CA ARG A 163 -12.63 11.88 46.06
C ARG A 163 -11.78 13.11 45.78
N PRO A 164 -11.96 14.20 46.55
CA PRO A 164 -11.13 15.38 46.42
C PRO A 164 -9.73 15.11 47.00
N HIS A 165 -8.69 15.39 46.21
CA HIS A 165 -7.30 15.23 46.64
C HIS A 165 -6.53 16.55 46.55
N LYS A 166 -5.50 16.69 47.38
CA LYS A 166 -4.40 17.61 47.06
C LYS A 166 -3.52 16.97 45.98
N LYS A 167 -2.82 17.80 45.20
CA LYS A 167 -2.00 17.35 44.06
C LYS A 167 -0.99 16.23 44.38
N GLU A 168 -0.48 16.19 45.61
CA GLU A 168 0.51 15.21 46.09
C GLU A 168 -0.11 13.89 46.60
N GLU A 169 -1.42 13.87 46.82
CA GLU A 169 -2.15 12.75 47.44
C GLU A 169 -2.95 11.93 46.41
N ILE A 170 -2.93 12.34 45.12
CA ILE A 170 -3.69 11.68 44.05
C ILE A 170 -3.24 10.21 43.89
N PRO A 171 -4.17 9.24 43.92
CA PRO A 171 -3.84 7.83 43.73
C PRO A 171 -3.10 7.58 42.41
N MET A 172 -2.00 6.82 42.49
CA MET A 172 -1.20 6.41 41.34
C MET A 172 -1.21 4.90 41.20
N PHE A 173 -1.33 4.44 39.96
CA PHE A 173 -1.18 3.03 39.61
C PHE A 173 0.07 2.81 38.78
N THR A 174 0.82 1.75 39.10
CA THR A 174 2.04 1.37 38.40
C THR A 174 1.75 0.23 37.42
N VAL A 175 1.94 0.50 36.13
CA VAL A 175 1.84 -0.46 35.04
C VAL A 175 3.25 -0.98 34.72
N PRO A 176 3.56 -2.26 35.02
CA PRO A 176 4.86 -2.84 34.70
C PRO A 176 4.94 -3.26 33.22
N GLY A 177 6.15 -3.52 32.74
CA GLY A 177 6.39 -4.24 31.49
C GLY A 177 6.41 -3.38 30.21
N LEU A 178 6.60 -2.06 30.32
CA LEU A 178 6.94 -1.24 29.16
C LEU A 178 8.35 -1.61 28.69
N LEU A 179 8.45 -2.13 27.49
CA LEU A 179 9.73 -2.36 26.81
C LEU A 179 9.95 -1.25 25.77
N HIS A 180 11.07 -0.54 25.84
CA HIS A 180 11.35 0.60 24.97
C HIS A 180 12.84 0.79 24.68
N ARG A 181 13.17 1.65 23.71
CA ARG A 181 14.52 2.05 23.34
C ARG A 181 14.66 3.57 23.38
N SER A 182 15.87 4.06 23.62
CA SER A 182 16.15 5.50 23.51
C SER A 182 16.07 5.93 22.04
N ILE A 183 15.22 6.93 21.76
CA ILE A 183 15.11 7.53 20.43
C ILE A 183 16.47 8.06 19.97
N VAL A 184 17.22 8.69 20.88
CA VAL A 184 18.52 9.27 20.58
C VAL A 184 19.55 8.20 20.20
N GLU A 185 19.55 7.06 20.88
CA GLU A 185 20.45 5.95 20.52
C GLU A 185 20.07 5.29 19.18
N ILE A 186 18.77 5.19 18.86
CA ILE A 186 18.32 4.76 17.54
C ILE A 186 18.83 5.72 16.46
N ILE A 187 18.70 7.04 16.67
CA ILE A 187 19.20 8.03 15.69
C ILE A 187 20.71 7.90 15.52
N LYS A 188 21.48 7.80 16.62
CA LYS A 188 22.94 7.60 16.55
C LYS A 188 23.29 6.33 15.77
N ALA A 189 22.61 5.22 16.05
CA ALA A 189 22.85 3.94 15.37
C ALA A 189 22.53 4.04 13.86
N THR A 190 21.36 4.56 13.50
CA THR A 190 20.92 4.62 12.10
C THR A 190 21.76 5.56 11.24
N PHE A 191 22.13 6.75 11.75
CA PHE A 191 22.92 7.71 10.96
C PHE A 191 24.43 7.43 10.97
N SER A 192 24.89 6.49 11.79
CA SER A 192 26.26 5.93 11.72
C SER A 192 26.32 4.65 10.87
N ASP A 193 25.18 4.04 10.54
CA ASP A 193 25.06 2.84 9.71
C ASP A 193 25.46 3.16 8.26
N PRO A 194 26.27 2.33 7.58
CA PRO A 194 26.60 2.52 6.16
C PRO A 194 25.42 2.62 5.20
N ALA A 195 24.24 2.09 5.55
CA ALA A 195 23.00 2.31 4.83
C ALA A 195 22.59 3.79 4.78
N SER A 196 23.02 4.61 5.76
CA SER A 196 22.78 6.05 5.77
C SER A 196 23.48 6.82 4.63
N ARG A 197 24.39 6.17 3.89
CA ARG A 197 24.90 6.71 2.61
C ARG A 197 23.81 6.95 1.58
N PHE A 198 22.67 6.28 1.69
CA PHE A 198 21.51 6.48 0.83
C PHE A 198 20.49 7.49 1.40
N PHE A 199 20.85 8.23 2.46
CA PHE A 199 19.96 9.21 3.08
C PHE A 199 20.21 10.60 2.47
N HIS A 200 19.13 11.35 2.31
CA HIS A 200 19.18 12.76 1.96
C HIS A 200 19.30 13.61 3.25
N TYR A 201 20.44 14.27 3.43
CA TYR A 201 20.68 15.16 4.56
C TYR A 201 20.24 16.61 4.28
N THR A 202 20.37 17.05 3.02
CA THR A 202 19.89 18.35 2.56
C THR A 202 18.59 18.14 1.78
N PRO A 203 17.45 18.71 2.24
CA PRO A 203 16.21 18.62 1.48
C PRO A 203 16.26 19.50 0.23
N PHE A 204 15.42 19.19 -0.76
CA PHE A 204 15.36 19.94 -2.02
C PHE A 204 13.96 19.96 -2.60
N LYS A 205 13.69 20.91 -3.49
CA LYS A 205 12.46 20.94 -4.28
C LYS A 205 12.72 20.33 -5.64
N SER A 206 12.02 19.25 -5.97
CA SER A 206 11.99 18.61 -7.30
C SER A 206 10.99 19.31 -8.22
N PHE A 207 11.40 19.51 -9.47
CA PHE A 207 10.60 20.10 -10.53
C PHE A 207 10.70 19.29 -11.82
N TRP A 208 9.65 19.36 -12.62
CA TRP A 208 9.57 18.75 -13.93
C TRP A 208 9.25 19.81 -14.98
N LYS A 209 9.95 19.72 -16.11
CA LYS A 209 9.63 20.46 -17.33
C LYS A 209 9.53 19.47 -18.49
N SER A 210 8.40 19.49 -19.21
CA SER A 210 8.22 18.62 -20.37
C SER A 210 9.29 18.95 -21.44
N ASN A 211 9.89 17.89 -21.99
CA ASN A 211 10.87 17.98 -23.08
C ASN A 211 10.21 17.86 -24.47
N VAL A 212 8.88 17.89 -24.54
CA VAL A 212 8.15 17.75 -25.82
C VAL A 212 8.25 19.04 -26.64
N GLU A 213 8.79 18.92 -27.86
CA GLU A 213 8.95 20.02 -28.80
C GLU A 213 7.58 20.63 -29.18
N GLY A 214 7.42 21.94 -29.00
CA GLY A 214 6.22 22.68 -29.41
C GLY A 214 5.24 23.08 -28.29
N SER A 215 5.37 22.52 -27.09
CA SER A 215 4.60 22.98 -25.92
C SER A 215 5.36 24.07 -25.15
N GLU A 216 4.71 25.16 -24.76
CA GLU A 216 5.23 26.08 -23.73
C GLU A 216 5.19 25.35 -22.38
N ALA A 217 6.13 24.42 -22.16
CA ALA A 217 6.11 23.53 -21.02
C ALA A 217 6.19 24.31 -19.70
N GLN A 218 5.04 24.45 -19.03
CA GLN A 218 4.95 25.01 -17.69
C GLN A 218 5.73 24.10 -16.73
N THR A 219 6.62 24.70 -15.95
CA THR A 219 7.32 23.98 -14.89
C THR A 219 6.32 23.55 -13.83
N GLN A 220 6.34 22.28 -13.45
CA GLN A 220 5.50 21.73 -12.38
C GLN A 220 6.35 21.30 -11.19
N ARG A 221 5.85 21.56 -9.98
CA ARG A 221 6.43 21.05 -8.74
C ARG A 221 6.09 19.57 -8.58
N ILE A 222 7.04 18.79 -8.05
CA ILE A 222 6.87 17.37 -7.75
C ILE A 222 6.83 17.12 -6.24
N TYR A 223 5.94 16.22 -5.81
CA TYR A 223 5.76 15.78 -4.44
C TYR A 223 5.78 14.24 -4.38
N ASP A 224 6.82 13.65 -3.78
CA ASP A 224 6.96 12.20 -3.68
C ASP A 224 7.49 11.69 -2.32
N GLU A 225 8.48 12.37 -1.75
CA GLU A 225 9.21 11.95 -0.55
C GLU A 225 9.27 13.08 0.47
N LEU A 226 9.40 12.76 1.76
CA LEU A 226 9.44 13.79 2.81
C LEU A 226 10.59 14.79 2.59
N TYR A 227 11.78 14.31 2.24
CA TYR A 227 12.95 15.16 1.97
C TYR A 227 12.81 16.04 0.72
N THR A 228 11.77 15.80 -0.09
CA THR A 228 11.43 16.67 -1.22
C THR A 228 10.31 17.65 -0.90
N CYS A 229 9.59 17.51 0.21
CA CYS A 229 8.35 18.26 0.48
C CYS A 229 8.57 19.51 1.34
N ASP A 230 7.53 20.35 1.38
CA ASP A 230 7.61 21.66 2.02
C ASP A 230 7.88 21.55 3.53
N ALA A 231 7.32 20.57 4.24
CA ALA A 231 7.52 20.46 5.69
C ALA A 231 9.01 20.23 6.05
N MET A 232 9.71 19.33 5.35
CA MET A 232 11.14 19.07 5.63
C MET A 232 12.01 20.24 5.20
N PHE A 233 11.65 20.89 4.09
CA PHE A 233 12.36 22.07 3.59
C PHE A 233 12.24 23.23 4.60
N ASP A 234 11.02 23.51 5.08
CA ASP A 234 10.73 24.57 6.05
C ASP A 234 11.43 24.29 7.39
N ALA A 235 11.35 23.05 7.90
CA ALA A 235 12.05 22.65 9.12
C ALA A 235 13.58 22.78 8.99
N HIS A 236 14.14 22.49 7.80
CA HIS A 236 15.55 22.70 7.53
C HIS A 236 15.91 24.19 7.48
N GLU A 237 15.13 25.03 6.80
CA GLU A 237 15.36 26.47 6.76
C GLU A 237 15.25 27.13 8.14
N GLU A 238 14.24 26.76 8.93
CA GLU A 238 14.07 27.24 10.30
C GLU A 238 15.28 26.87 11.16
N LEU A 239 15.76 25.62 11.04
CA LEU A 239 17.00 25.20 11.70
C LEU A 239 18.20 26.02 11.24
N GLN A 240 18.32 26.32 9.93
CA GLN A 240 19.44 27.11 9.44
C GLN A 240 19.40 28.57 9.91
N LYS A 241 18.21 29.14 10.14
CA LYS A 241 18.03 30.51 10.65
C LYS A 241 18.36 30.67 12.14
N GLN A 242 18.38 29.57 12.90
CA GLN A 242 18.75 29.59 14.32
C GLN A 242 20.26 29.85 14.51
N PRO A 243 20.68 30.42 15.66
CA PRO A 243 22.11 30.56 15.96
C PRO A 243 22.79 29.19 16.07
N ASN A 244 24.07 29.13 15.69
CA ASN A 244 24.87 27.92 15.87
C ASN A 244 25.12 27.65 17.35
N GLU A 245 25.27 26.37 17.70
CA GLU A 245 25.77 25.97 19.02
C GLU A 245 27.15 26.58 19.28
N PRO A 246 27.43 27.09 20.50
CA PRO A 246 28.70 27.75 20.81
C PRO A 246 29.91 26.87 20.47
N GLY A 247 30.80 27.38 19.61
CA GLY A 247 32.01 26.67 19.18
C GLY A 247 31.78 25.52 18.20
N CYS A 248 30.55 25.32 17.70
CA CYS A 248 30.24 24.29 16.72
C CYS A 248 30.10 24.88 15.30
N THR A 249 30.86 24.33 14.36
CA THR A 249 30.83 24.70 12.93
C THR A 249 30.37 23.55 12.05
N LEU A 250 29.79 22.50 12.65
CA LEU A 250 29.34 21.32 11.92
C LEU A 250 28.08 21.63 11.10
N GLU A 251 27.92 20.90 9.99
CA GLU A 251 26.68 20.93 9.22
C GLU A 251 25.49 20.53 10.11
N ARG A 252 24.41 21.30 10.05
CA ARG A 252 23.18 21.03 10.79
C ARG A 252 22.18 20.33 9.88
N VAL A 253 21.75 19.14 10.29
CA VAL A 253 20.87 18.27 9.51
C VAL A 253 19.60 17.98 10.29
N VAL A 254 18.45 17.94 9.63
CA VAL A 254 17.20 17.48 10.24
C VAL A 254 17.12 15.96 10.15
N ALA A 255 16.92 15.29 11.28
CA ALA A 255 16.57 13.88 11.34
C ALA A 255 15.03 13.76 11.37
N GLY A 256 14.44 13.51 10.20
CA GLY A 256 12.98 13.49 10.02
C GLY A 256 12.37 12.18 10.52
N MET A 257 11.76 12.23 11.70
CA MET A 257 11.11 11.08 12.34
C MET A 257 9.67 10.91 11.87
N MET A 258 9.35 9.68 11.48
CA MET A 258 8.00 9.25 11.10
C MET A 258 7.62 8.06 11.99
N LEU A 259 6.47 8.15 12.67
CA LEU A 259 6.04 7.20 13.69
C LEU A 259 4.83 6.38 13.23
N TRP A 260 4.78 5.12 13.63
CA TRP A 260 3.60 4.26 13.45
C TRP A 260 3.28 3.56 14.75
N SER A 261 2.00 3.36 15.02
CA SER A 261 1.57 2.36 15.99
C SER A 261 0.22 1.79 15.61
N ASP A 262 0.09 0.50 15.87
CA ASP A 262 -1.13 -0.27 15.64
C ASP A 262 -1.06 -1.55 16.50
N SER A 263 -2.18 -1.98 17.07
CA SER A 263 -2.22 -3.18 17.90
C SER A 263 -2.44 -4.43 17.04
N THR A 264 -1.55 -5.41 17.14
CA THR A 264 -1.66 -6.67 16.39
C THR A 264 -1.91 -7.87 17.30
N HIS A 265 -2.84 -8.73 16.91
CA HIS A 265 -2.93 -10.08 17.45
C HIS A 265 -1.74 -10.94 16.99
N LEU A 266 -1.15 -11.69 17.91
CA LEU A 266 0.02 -12.54 17.65
C LEU A 266 -0.36 -13.99 17.31
N ALA A 267 -1.56 -14.41 17.70
CA ALA A 267 -2.06 -15.76 17.49
C ALA A 267 -3.45 -15.74 16.85
N SER A 268 -3.73 -16.72 15.98
CA SER A 268 -5.09 -16.92 15.44
C SER A 268 -6.08 -17.41 16.50
N PHE A 269 -5.59 -17.99 17.59
CA PHE A 269 -6.36 -18.45 18.74
C PHE A 269 -5.69 -17.98 20.04
N GLY A 270 -6.49 -17.49 20.98
CA GLY A 270 -6.02 -16.92 22.26
C GLY A 270 -5.95 -15.40 22.28
N THR A 271 -5.62 -14.83 23.44
CA THR A 271 -5.65 -13.39 23.73
C THR A 271 -4.31 -12.68 23.51
N ALA A 272 -3.32 -13.36 22.92
CA ALA A 272 -1.99 -12.82 22.74
C ALA A 272 -1.97 -11.69 21.69
N SER A 273 -1.54 -10.51 22.11
CA SER A 273 -1.42 -9.30 21.27
C SER A 273 -0.14 -8.55 21.60
N LEU A 274 0.38 -7.79 20.64
CA LEU A 274 1.45 -6.82 20.82
C LEU A 274 0.98 -5.46 20.31
N TRP A 275 1.41 -4.39 20.96
CA TRP A 275 1.14 -3.03 20.49
C TRP A 275 2.47 -2.29 20.28
N PRO A 276 3.08 -2.42 19.10
CA PRO A 276 4.34 -1.77 18.78
C PRO A 276 4.20 -0.29 18.42
N ILE A 277 5.24 0.46 18.75
CA ILE A 277 5.57 1.76 18.16
C ILE A 277 6.79 1.54 17.26
N TYR A 278 6.67 1.90 15.98
CA TYR A 278 7.74 1.88 15.00
C TYR A 278 8.21 3.29 14.67
N LEU A 279 9.51 3.42 14.40
CA LEU A 279 10.16 4.64 13.97
C LEU A 279 10.85 4.40 12.62
N TYR A 280 10.55 5.24 11.64
CA TYR A 280 11.27 5.33 10.38
C TYR A 280 11.85 6.74 10.20
N PHE A 281 12.82 6.86 9.30
CA PHE A 281 13.41 8.13 8.93
C PHE A 281 12.97 8.56 7.52
N GLY A 282 12.36 9.75 7.44
CA GLY A 282 11.96 10.39 6.20
C GLY A 282 13.13 10.93 5.37
N ASN A 283 14.37 10.85 5.88
CA ASN A 283 15.61 11.09 5.13
C ASN A 283 15.94 9.95 4.14
N GLN A 284 15.43 8.74 4.38
CA GLN A 284 15.62 7.59 3.50
C GLN A 284 14.55 7.60 2.39
N SER A 285 14.74 6.87 1.29
CA SER A 285 13.65 6.69 0.31
C SER A 285 12.57 5.72 0.79
N LYS A 286 11.30 6.01 0.48
CA LYS A 286 10.16 5.11 0.74
C LYS A 286 10.30 3.75 0.08
N TYR A 287 10.95 3.66 -1.09
CA TYR A 287 11.18 2.37 -1.78
C TYR A 287 12.12 1.45 -0.98
N VAL A 288 12.96 2.02 -0.11
CA VAL A 288 13.77 1.25 0.85
C VAL A 288 13.00 1.01 2.14
N ARG A 289 12.28 2.02 2.67
CA ARG A 289 11.44 1.87 3.87
C ARG A 289 10.39 0.76 3.72
N GLY A 290 9.78 0.65 2.56
CA GLY A 290 8.75 -0.35 2.27
C GLY A 290 9.26 -1.76 2.02
N LYS A 291 10.57 -2.00 2.08
CA LYS A 291 11.19 -3.33 1.99
C LYS A 291 11.46 -3.87 3.39
N PRO A 292 10.68 -4.84 3.90
CA PRO A 292 10.86 -5.34 5.28
C PRO A 292 12.29 -5.84 5.57
N LYS A 293 12.95 -6.45 4.57
CA LYS A 293 14.32 -6.95 4.72
C LYS A 293 15.40 -5.88 4.64
N ALA A 294 15.07 -4.63 4.31
CA ALA A 294 16.03 -3.53 4.28
C ALA A 294 16.42 -3.06 5.69
N GLY A 295 15.70 -3.46 6.74
CA GLY A 295 16.01 -3.07 8.12
C GLY A 295 15.74 -1.58 8.43
N ALA A 296 14.96 -0.90 7.59
CA ALA A 296 14.63 0.52 7.72
C ALA A 296 13.62 0.81 8.84
N CYS A 297 12.91 -0.21 9.35
CA CYS A 297 11.97 -0.10 10.44
C CYS A 297 12.67 -0.30 11.79
N HIS A 298 12.59 0.70 12.68
CA HIS A 298 13.13 0.60 14.02
C HIS A 298 12.00 0.40 15.04
N HIS A 299 11.99 -0.73 15.74
CA HIS A 299 11.06 -0.96 16.84
C HIS A 299 11.43 -0.05 18.02
N LEU A 300 10.59 0.92 18.35
CA LEU A 300 10.84 1.90 19.40
C LEU A 300 10.35 1.44 20.77
N ALA A 301 9.11 0.97 20.85
CA ALA A 301 8.50 0.55 22.11
C ALA A 301 7.38 -0.49 21.91
N TYR A 302 7.10 -1.26 22.94
CA TYR A 302 5.95 -2.15 23.03
C TYR A 302 5.02 -1.68 24.16
N LEU A 303 3.89 -1.11 23.78
CA LEU A 303 2.92 -0.52 24.70
C LEU A 303 2.26 -1.61 25.57
N PRO A 304 2.33 -1.50 26.90
CA PRO A 304 1.62 -2.40 27.79
C PRO A 304 0.11 -2.12 27.73
N LYS A 305 -0.70 -3.16 27.93
CA LYS A 305 -2.13 -3.00 28.20
C LYS A 305 -2.33 -2.70 29.69
N LEU A 306 -3.46 -2.07 30.02
CA LEU A 306 -3.86 -1.92 31.42
C LEU A 306 -4.02 -3.32 32.04
N PRO A 307 -3.25 -3.68 33.08
CA PRO A 307 -3.18 -5.05 33.58
C PRO A 307 -4.43 -5.40 34.39
N SER A 308 -4.74 -6.70 34.50
CA SER A 308 -5.96 -7.18 35.18
C SER A 308 -5.99 -6.81 36.67
N ASN A 309 -4.84 -6.72 37.34
CA ASN A 309 -4.73 -6.28 38.74
C ASN A 309 -5.09 -4.79 38.95
N PHE A 310 -5.31 -4.02 37.87
CA PHE A 310 -5.90 -2.68 37.97
C PHE A 310 -7.30 -2.74 38.58
N TRP A 311 -8.08 -3.78 38.28
CA TRP A 311 -9.40 -3.99 38.87
C TRP A 311 -9.31 -4.15 40.39
N ASP A 312 -8.37 -4.97 40.87
CA ASP A 312 -8.14 -5.20 42.30
C ASP A 312 -7.70 -3.90 43.00
N PHE A 313 -6.81 -3.14 42.37
CA PHE A 313 -6.35 -1.84 42.87
C PHE A 313 -7.52 -0.84 43.00
N TYR A 314 -8.32 -0.71 41.94
CA TYR A 314 -9.43 0.24 41.93
C TYR A 314 -10.54 -0.14 42.93
N PHE A 315 -10.84 -1.45 43.04
CA PHE A 315 -11.78 -1.97 44.03
C PHE A 315 -11.29 -1.71 45.46
N ALA A 316 -10.00 -1.89 45.74
CA ALA A 316 -9.43 -1.56 47.04
C ALA A 316 -9.49 -0.05 47.36
N LEU A 317 -9.42 0.80 46.34
CA LEU A 317 -9.45 2.26 46.46
C LEU A 317 -10.87 2.80 46.70
N THR A 318 -11.85 2.30 45.96
CA THR A 318 -13.21 2.88 45.90
C THR A 318 -14.29 2.01 46.54
N GLY A 319 -14.07 0.70 46.66
CA GLY A 319 -15.06 -0.29 47.08
C GLY A 319 -15.90 -0.88 45.95
N ASP A 320 -15.79 -0.33 44.73
CA ASP A 320 -16.53 -0.75 43.54
C ASP A 320 -15.56 -1.05 42.37
N GLY A 321 -16.06 -1.74 41.34
CA GLY A 321 -15.28 -1.96 40.11
C GLY A 321 -15.10 -0.66 39.30
N PRO A 322 -14.00 -0.52 38.54
CA PRO A 322 -13.76 0.66 37.70
C PRO A 322 -14.85 0.81 36.64
N PRO A 323 -15.54 1.97 36.59
CA PRO A 323 -16.44 2.29 35.50
C PRO A 323 -15.70 2.35 34.15
N GLU A 324 -16.40 2.10 33.06
CA GLU A 324 -15.84 2.13 31.69
C GLU A 324 -15.21 3.48 31.35
N GLU A 325 -15.79 4.59 31.81
CA GLU A 325 -15.22 5.92 31.61
C GLU A 325 -13.89 6.13 32.32
N VAL A 326 -13.70 5.50 33.49
CA VAL A 326 -12.43 5.53 34.22
C VAL A 326 -11.40 4.65 33.54
N LEU A 327 -11.77 3.45 33.08
CA LEU A 327 -10.89 2.59 32.28
C LEU A 327 -10.41 3.31 31.02
N THR A 328 -11.33 3.95 30.31
CA THR A 328 -11.01 4.73 29.10
C THR A 328 -10.08 5.89 29.41
N HIS A 329 -10.30 6.62 30.51
CA HIS A 329 -9.42 7.69 30.96
C HIS A 329 -8.02 7.16 31.32
N CYS A 330 -7.93 6.08 32.09
CA CYS A 330 -6.65 5.46 32.47
C CYS A 330 -5.88 4.90 31.26
N ARG A 331 -6.55 4.36 30.24
CA ARG A 331 -5.92 3.95 28.97
C ARG A 331 -5.28 5.14 28.24
N ARG A 332 -5.95 6.31 28.25
CA ARG A 332 -5.39 7.55 27.69
C ARG A 332 -4.20 8.05 28.52
N GLU A 333 -4.32 8.09 29.85
CA GLU A 333 -3.21 8.46 30.71
C GLU A 333 -2.01 7.52 30.51
N LEU A 334 -2.23 6.22 30.32
CA LEU A 334 -1.17 5.25 30.03
C LEU A 334 -0.43 5.56 28.73
N MET A 335 -1.16 5.81 27.64
CA MET A 335 -0.57 6.15 26.34
C MET A 335 0.34 7.39 26.44
N HIS A 336 -0.14 8.45 27.10
CA HIS A 336 0.63 9.69 27.25
C HIS A 336 1.74 9.59 28.30
N ALA A 337 1.58 8.76 29.33
CA ALA A 337 2.65 8.47 30.28
C ALA A 337 3.80 7.71 29.60
N VAL A 338 3.51 6.75 28.71
CA VAL A 338 4.54 6.10 27.89
C VAL A 338 5.25 7.12 27.00
N TRP A 339 4.53 7.96 26.27
CA TRP A 339 5.16 8.99 25.44
C TRP A 339 5.97 10.00 26.26
N THR A 340 5.55 10.32 27.48
CA THR A 340 6.34 11.16 28.40
C THR A 340 7.67 10.50 28.78
N LEU A 341 7.71 9.16 28.90
CA LEU A 341 8.95 8.40 29.13
C LEU A 341 9.84 8.33 27.88
N LEU A 342 9.25 8.27 26.68
CA LEU A 342 10.00 8.24 25.42
C LEU A 342 10.57 9.62 25.05
N LEU A 343 9.83 10.70 25.34
CA LEU A 343 10.26 12.10 25.20
C LEU A 343 11.09 12.53 26.40
N ASP A 344 12.13 11.75 26.71
CA ASP A 344 12.96 11.93 27.89
C ASP A 344 13.85 13.19 27.82
N LYS A 345 14.61 13.42 28.88
CA LYS A 345 15.50 14.60 28.97
C LYS A 345 16.59 14.59 27.89
N GLU A 346 17.09 13.42 27.48
CA GLU A 346 18.11 13.32 26.43
C GLU A 346 17.52 13.68 25.07
N PHE A 347 16.32 13.18 24.76
CA PHE A 347 15.59 13.52 23.56
C PHE A 347 15.28 15.02 23.50
N MET A 348 14.77 15.60 24.59
CA MET A 348 14.47 17.04 24.64
C MET A 348 15.73 17.90 24.46
N TYR A 349 16.86 17.48 25.03
CA TYR A 349 18.15 18.13 24.80
C TYR A 349 18.61 17.99 23.34
N ALA A 350 18.49 16.80 22.75
CA ALA A 350 18.80 16.55 21.34
C ALA A 350 17.89 17.34 20.39
N TYR A 351 16.62 17.53 20.75
CA TYR A 351 15.67 18.32 19.96
C TYR A 351 16.08 19.80 19.85
N GLU A 352 16.58 20.37 20.96
CA GLU A 352 17.01 21.77 21.04
C GLU A 352 18.43 21.98 20.51
N HIS A 353 19.39 21.15 20.93
CA HIS A 353 20.83 21.36 20.68
C HIS A 353 21.42 20.45 19.61
N GLY A 354 20.66 19.47 19.12
CA GLY A 354 21.13 18.45 18.18
C GLY A 354 22.14 17.48 18.80
N ILE A 355 22.49 16.45 18.03
CA ILE A 355 23.44 15.40 18.38
C ILE A 355 24.51 15.28 17.31
N VAL A 356 25.78 15.18 17.71
CA VAL A 356 26.90 15.03 16.78
C VAL A 356 27.08 13.56 16.46
N ILE A 357 27.07 13.23 15.16
CA ILE A 357 27.21 11.88 14.64
C ILE A 357 28.26 11.90 13.54
N GLU A 358 29.18 10.94 13.57
CA GLU A 358 30.13 10.69 12.49
C GLU A 358 29.44 9.79 11.45
N CYS A 359 29.19 10.34 10.27
CA CYS A 359 28.52 9.62 9.19
C CYS A 359 29.47 8.65 8.47
N PRO A 360 28.97 7.67 7.70
CA PRO A 360 29.79 6.67 6.99
C PRO A 360 30.67 7.22 5.86
N ASP A 361 30.52 8.50 5.53
CA ASP A 361 31.38 9.25 4.62
C ASP A 361 32.59 9.89 5.34
N GLY A 362 32.72 9.68 6.66
CA GLY A 362 33.78 10.24 7.50
C GLY A 362 33.54 11.68 7.93
N VAL A 363 32.37 12.26 7.64
CA VAL A 363 32.04 13.64 7.99
C VAL A 363 31.16 13.66 9.24
N SER A 364 31.59 14.43 10.24
CA SER A 364 30.79 14.69 11.44
C SER A 364 29.73 15.76 11.16
N ARG A 365 28.47 15.45 11.47
CA ARG A 365 27.33 16.37 11.32
C ARG A 365 26.53 16.44 12.62
N ARG A 366 25.81 17.54 12.82
CA ARG A 366 24.92 17.74 13.96
C ARG A 366 23.47 17.55 13.53
N PHE A 367 22.84 16.48 14.01
CA PHE A 367 21.48 16.09 13.67
C PHE A 367 20.47 16.61 14.68
N TYR A 368 19.37 17.18 14.20
CA TYR A 368 18.27 17.71 15.00
C TYR A 368 17.01 16.87 14.75
N PRO A 369 16.53 16.09 15.73
CA PRO A 369 15.32 15.29 15.60
C PRO A 369 14.08 16.17 15.37
N ARG A 370 13.24 15.83 14.40
CA ARG A 370 11.93 16.48 14.17
C ARG A 370 10.88 15.43 13.84
N ILE A 371 9.74 15.48 14.50
CA ILE A 371 8.61 14.57 14.25
C ILE A 371 7.76 15.18 13.13
N PHE A 372 7.54 14.44 12.05
CA PHE A 372 6.74 14.90 10.91
C PHE A 372 5.38 14.20 10.85
N THR A 373 5.36 12.89 10.98
CA THR A 373 4.12 12.10 10.85
C THR A 373 3.98 11.10 11.99
N TYR A 374 2.73 10.84 12.35
CA TYR A 374 2.32 9.74 13.19
C TYR A 374 1.11 9.06 12.53
N SER A 375 1.35 7.85 12.07
CA SER A 375 0.42 7.01 11.33
C SER A 375 -0.21 5.96 12.23
N ALA A 376 -1.53 6.00 12.34
CA ALA A 376 -2.31 5.05 13.11
C ALA A 376 -3.75 5.01 12.59
N ASP A 377 -4.51 4.01 13.03
CA ASP A 377 -5.94 3.92 12.75
C ASP A 377 -6.75 5.00 13.51
N TYR A 378 -8.06 5.11 13.27
CA TYR A 378 -8.85 6.18 13.87
C TYR A 378 -8.95 6.11 15.41
N PRO A 379 -9.30 4.96 16.04
CA PRO A 379 -9.28 4.81 17.49
C PRO A 379 -7.94 5.24 18.12
N GLU A 380 -6.82 4.85 17.53
CA GLU A 380 -5.51 5.20 18.05
C GLU A 380 -5.12 6.66 17.80
N LYS A 381 -5.46 7.22 16.63
CA LYS A 381 -5.37 8.67 16.36
C LYS A 381 -6.11 9.50 17.40
N ILE A 382 -7.26 9.04 17.90
CA ILE A 382 -8.02 9.73 18.94
C ILE A 382 -7.29 9.71 20.29
N LEU A 383 -6.66 8.59 20.65
CA LEU A 383 -5.83 8.48 21.85
C LEU A 383 -4.64 9.45 21.77
N LEU A 384 -3.96 9.49 20.63
CA LEU A 384 -2.85 10.40 20.36
C LEU A 384 -3.29 11.86 20.34
N ALA A 385 -4.44 12.17 19.73
CA ALA A 385 -4.99 13.53 19.64
C ALA A 385 -5.60 14.02 20.94
N THR A 386 -5.83 13.15 21.93
CA THR A 386 -6.59 13.45 23.17
C THR A 386 -7.95 14.06 22.87
N ILE A 387 -8.71 13.41 22.00
CA ILE A 387 -10.10 13.78 21.69
C ILE A 387 -11.06 12.63 22.04
N ARG A 388 -12.36 12.88 21.91
CA ARG A 388 -13.40 11.89 22.17
C ARG A 388 -13.63 11.03 20.94
N ASN A 389 -13.79 9.73 21.16
CA ASN A 389 -14.18 8.82 20.09
C ASN A 389 -15.56 9.23 19.56
N PHE A 390 -15.64 9.52 18.27
CA PHE A 390 -16.84 10.06 17.63
C PHE A 390 -17.46 11.23 18.42
N GLY A 391 -16.66 12.19 18.91
CA GLY A 391 -17.16 13.42 19.53
C GLY A 391 -17.90 14.34 18.54
N LEU A 392 -18.50 15.45 19.02
CA LEU A 392 -19.15 16.46 18.18
C LEU A 392 -18.26 16.94 17.02
N CYS A 393 -16.96 17.07 17.28
CA CYS A 393 -15.91 17.37 16.31
C CYS A 393 -14.96 16.15 16.23
N PRO A 394 -15.25 15.15 15.39
CA PRO A 394 -14.57 13.85 15.43
C PRO A 394 -13.19 13.86 14.76
N CYS A 395 -12.85 14.92 14.01
CA CYS A 395 -11.59 15.01 13.30
C CYS A 395 -10.43 15.35 14.25
N PRO A 396 -9.28 14.65 14.17
CA PRO A 396 -8.11 14.98 14.96
C PRO A 396 -7.33 16.18 14.42
N ARG A 397 -7.65 16.70 13.23
CA ARG A 397 -6.98 17.88 12.63
C ARG A 397 -7.78 19.17 12.71
N CYS A 398 -9.11 19.11 12.69
CA CYS A 398 -9.97 20.31 12.72
C CYS A 398 -11.21 20.14 13.62
N LEU A 399 -11.88 21.26 13.92
CA LEU A 399 -13.09 21.35 14.74
C LEU A 399 -14.38 21.32 13.90
N VAL A 400 -14.35 20.66 12.74
CA VAL A 400 -15.55 20.50 11.89
C VAL A 400 -16.58 19.60 12.61
N PRO A 401 -17.83 20.07 12.78
CA PRO A 401 -18.89 19.27 13.39
C PRO A 401 -19.30 18.05 12.54
N LYS A 402 -19.79 17.00 13.19
CA LYS A 402 -20.26 15.76 12.53
C LYS A 402 -21.27 16.00 11.41
N ASP A 403 -22.28 16.83 11.65
CA ASP A 403 -23.36 17.12 10.69
C ASP A 403 -22.86 17.79 9.40
N LYS A 404 -21.64 18.34 9.44
CA LYS A 404 -20.98 18.98 8.32
C LYS A 404 -20.04 18.07 7.52
N ILE A 405 -19.78 16.85 7.98
CA ILE A 405 -18.96 15.86 7.25
C ILE A 405 -19.44 15.61 5.80
N PRO A 406 -20.76 15.50 5.51
CA PRO A 406 -21.24 15.29 4.15
C PRO A 406 -20.90 16.43 3.18
N ASP A 407 -20.41 17.58 3.67
CA ASP A 407 -19.99 18.71 2.83
C ASP A 407 -18.64 18.51 2.15
N VAL A 408 -17.97 17.37 2.33
CA VAL A 408 -16.68 17.08 1.69
C VAL A 408 -16.69 17.44 0.20
N GLY A 409 -15.62 18.08 -0.23
CA GLY A 409 -15.43 18.51 -1.62
C GLY A 409 -16.18 19.79 -2.00
N LYS A 410 -16.87 20.46 -1.06
CA LYS A 410 -17.42 21.81 -1.27
C LYS A 410 -16.40 22.86 -0.83
N VAL A 411 -16.32 23.98 -1.54
CA VAL A 411 -15.36 25.07 -1.27
C VAL A 411 -15.44 25.60 0.17
N TYR A 412 -16.63 25.67 0.74
CA TYR A 412 -16.80 26.12 2.13
C TYR A 412 -16.38 25.07 3.17
N ASP A 413 -16.33 23.77 2.82
CA ASP A 413 -15.76 22.73 3.68
C ASP A 413 -14.24 22.93 3.78
N ASP A 414 -13.56 23.16 2.66
CA ASP A 414 -12.12 23.47 2.63
C ASP A 414 -11.80 24.70 3.46
N ARG A 415 -12.58 25.79 3.31
CA ARG A 415 -12.44 26.99 4.13
C ARG A 415 -12.66 26.68 5.62
N ARG A 416 -13.67 25.86 5.96
CA ARG A 416 -13.97 25.48 7.34
C ARG A 416 -12.84 24.65 7.96
N ARG A 417 -12.27 23.69 7.24
CA ARG A 417 -11.11 22.89 7.69
C ARG A 417 -9.94 23.78 8.07
N ASN A 418 -9.58 24.69 7.17
CA ASN A 418 -8.44 25.59 7.36
C ASN A 418 -8.65 26.55 8.55
N THR A 419 -9.84 27.17 8.63
CA THR A 419 -10.17 28.14 9.69
C THR A 419 -10.42 27.50 11.06
N THR A 420 -10.83 26.23 11.08
CA THR A 420 -11.11 25.48 12.33
C THR A 420 -10.05 24.43 12.65
N SER A 421 -8.86 24.54 12.06
CA SER A 421 -7.69 23.72 12.37
C SER A 421 -7.45 23.68 13.88
N ARG A 422 -7.15 22.49 14.41
CA ARG A 422 -6.81 22.32 15.83
C ARG A 422 -5.41 22.85 16.07
N ILE A 423 -5.28 23.61 17.15
CA ILE A 423 -4.02 24.22 17.57
C ILE A 423 -3.73 23.72 18.98
N ASP A 424 -2.52 23.19 19.19
CA ASP A 424 -2.00 23.03 20.54
C ASP A 424 -1.56 24.39 21.08
N GLY A 425 -2.17 24.83 22.18
CA GLY A 425 -2.02 26.19 22.65
C GLY A 425 -2.50 26.39 24.07
N THR A 426 -2.23 27.58 24.61
CA THR A 426 -2.51 27.94 26.00
C THR A 426 -3.99 27.82 26.36
N ALA A 427 -4.90 28.22 25.46
CA ALA A 427 -6.35 28.09 25.68
C ALA A 427 -6.80 26.64 25.87
N ARG A 428 -6.32 25.72 25.01
CA ARG A 428 -6.60 24.29 25.13
C ARG A 428 -6.03 23.72 26.43
N ASN A 429 -4.80 24.08 26.77
CA ASN A 429 -4.16 23.61 27.99
C ASN A 429 -4.86 24.14 29.25
N PHE A 430 -5.41 25.36 29.21
CA PHE A 430 -6.24 25.90 30.28
C PHE A 430 -7.54 25.08 30.46
N ASP A 431 -8.25 24.79 29.36
CA ASP A 431 -9.48 23.98 29.39
C ASP A 431 -9.21 22.58 29.96
N ILE A 432 -8.14 21.91 29.52
CA ILE A 432 -7.74 20.57 30.00
C ILE A 432 -7.35 20.60 31.47
N ASN A 433 -6.51 21.55 31.89
CA ASN A 433 -6.11 21.66 33.29
C ASN A 433 -7.30 21.94 34.21
N THR A 434 -8.27 22.76 33.76
CA THR A 434 -9.50 23.03 34.50
C THR A 434 -10.32 21.76 34.68
N ALA A 435 -10.52 20.99 33.60
CA ALA A 435 -11.23 19.72 33.68
C ALA A 435 -10.51 18.69 34.58
N ARG A 436 -9.18 18.64 34.54
CA ARG A 436 -8.38 17.77 35.43
C ARG A 436 -8.50 18.17 36.90
N LYS A 437 -8.57 19.47 37.21
CA LYS A 437 -8.83 19.94 38.58
C LYS A 437 -10.20 19.47 39.09
N PHE A 438 -11.24 19.54 38.26
CA PHE A 438 -12.54 19.00 38.65
C PHE A 438 -12.46 17.51 39.00
N ILE A 439 -11.76 16.72 38.19
CA ILE A 439 -11.66 15.27 38.40
C ILE A 439 -10.82 14.93 39.63
N TYR A 440 -9.59 15.45 39.71
CA TYR A 440 -8.63 15.00 40.72
C TYR A 440 -8.64 15.84 42.01
N GLU A 441 -8.90 17.14 41.93
CA GLU A 441 -8.90 18.02 43.11
C GLU A 441 -10.29 18.13 43.75
N ASN A 442 -11.36 18.12 42.95
CA ASN A 442 -12.74 18.22 43.46
C ASN A 442 -13.46 16.86 43.58
N GLY A 443 -12.90 15.77 43.05
CA GLY A 443 -13.50 14.45 43.09
C GLY A 443 -14.70 14.25 42.16
N GLU A 444 -14.80 15.03 41.07
CA GLU A 444 -15.88 14.89 40.09
C GLU A 444 -15.66 13.71 39.14
N GLY A 445 -16.75 13.15 38.61
CA GLY A 445 -16.69 12.09 37.59
C GLY A 445 -16.06 12.56 36.27
N VAL A 446 -15.47 11.63 35.51
CA VAL A 446 -14.78 11.93 34.24
C VAL A 446 -15.76 12.49 33.19
N LYS A 447 -17.01 12.03 33.19
CA LYS A 447 -18.10 12.57 32.34
C LYS A 447 -19.08 13.45 33.12
N SER A 448 -18.65 14.04 34.23
CA SER A 448 -19.49 14.96 35.01
C SER A 448 -19.91 16.19 34.20
N ALA A 449 -21.05 16.79 34.55
CA ALA A 449 -21.53 18.01 33.88
C ALA A 449 -20.52 19.16 33.94
N ALA A 450 -19.69 19.22 34.99
CA ALA A 450 -18.61 20.21 35.13
C ALA A 450 -17.52 20.01 34.08
N VAL A 451 -17.07 18.77 33.84
CA VAL A 451 -16.06 18.44 32.82
C VAL A 451 -16.63 18.60 31.41
N GLU A 452 -17.86 18.12 31.19
CA GLU A 452 -18.54 18.19 29.90
C GLU A 452 -18.73 19.64 29.42
N ARG A 453 -19.09 20.56 30.32
CA ARG A 453 -19.25 21.98 29.99
C ARG A 453 -17.98 22.63 29.43
N VAL A 454 -16.80 22.12 29.79
CA VAL A 454 -15.52 22.68 29.35
C VAL A 454 -15.03 22.03 28.05
N LEU A 455 -15.18 20.72 27.90
CA LEU A 455 -14.47 19.97 26.84
C LEU A 455 -15.37 19.45 25.70
N ARG A 456 -16.69 19.35 25.91
CA ARG A 456 -17.60 18.66 24.98
C ARG A 456 -17.64 19.27 23.59
N ASP A 457 -17.78 20.58 23.50
CA ASP A 457 -18.01 21.31 22.24
C ASP A 457 -16.86 21.08 21.24
N LYS A 458 -15.62 21.11 21.74
CA LYS A 458 -14.40 20.84 20.94
C LYS A 458 -13.99 19.36 20.91
N SER A 459 -14.76 18.52 21.60
CA SER A 459 -14.53 17.07 21.75
C SER A 459 -13.20 16.70 22.40
N TYR A 460 -12.68 17.54 23.27
CA TYR A 460 -11.47 17.22 24.03
C TYR A 460 -11.76 16.22 25.16
N VAL A 461 -10.70 15.63 25.69
CA VAL A 461 -10.72 14.76 26.88
C VAL A 461 -9.78 15.32 27.94
N PRO A 462 -10.00 15.03 29.24
CA PRO A 462 -9.23 15.61 30.35
C PRO A 462 -7.84 14.96 30.53
N THR A 463 -7.10 14.75 29.44
CA THR A 463 -5.77 14.14 29.43
C THR A 463 -4.73 15.13 28.93
N ASN A 464 -3.62 15.24 29.66
CA ASN A 464 -2.48 16.02 29.20
C ASN A 464 -1.76 15.27 28.08
N ASN A 465 -1.53 15.95 26.96
CA ASN A 465 -0.86 15.35 25.81
C ASN A 465 0.66 15.42 25.99
N ALA A 466 1.36 14.29 25.88
CA ALA A 466 2.81 14.24 26.06
C ALA A 466 3.58 15.12 25.06
N PHE A 467 3.08 15.20 23.82
CA PHE A 467 3.69 15.98 22.75
C PHE A 467 3.58 17.50 22.96
N SER A 468 2.67 17.97 23.83
CA SER A 468 2.60 19.39 24.20
C SER A 468 3.88 19.88 24.89
N SER A 469 4.76 18.99 25.37
CA SER A 469 6.11 19.34 25.85
C SER A 469 7.03 19.93 24.76
N LEU A 470 6.72 19.67 23.48
CA LEU A 470 7.42 20.20 22.30
C LEU A 470 6.84 21.54 21.82
N LEU A 471 5.72 22.00 22.38
CA LEU A 471 5.09 23.28 22.02
C LEU A 471 6.04 24.47 22.15
N ARG A 472 6.97 24.42 23.12
CA ARG A 472 8.02 25.44 23.31
C ARG A 472 8.94 25.62 22.10
N PHE A 473 8.98 24.64 21.20
CA PHE A 473 9.75 24.66 19.96
C PHE A 473 8.86 24.96 18.73
N GLY A 474 7.60 25.37 18.94
CA GLY A 474 6.65 25.64 17.85
C GLY A 474 5.93 24.40 17.31
N PHE A 475 6.08 23.23 17.93
CA PHE A 475 5.47 21.98 17.46
C PHE A 475 3.98 21.91 17.79
N ASN A 476 3.12 21.78 16.77
CA ASN A 476 1.69 21.50 16.92
C ASN A 476 1.40 20.02 16.64
N PHE A 477 1.17 19.22 17.69
CA PHE A 477 1.01 17.77 17.55
C PHE A 477 -0.19 17.35 16.71
N PHE A 478 -1.19 18.21 16.47
CA PHE A 478 -2.31 17.85 15.58
C PHE A 478 -1.88 17.69 14.11
N GLN A 479 -0.79 18.36 13.71
CA GLN A 479 -0.29 18.33 12.33
C GLN A 479 0.42 17.02 11.98
N MET A 480 0.95 16.29 12.99
CA MET A 480 1.60 15.00 12.73
C MET A 480 0.57 13.89 12.38
N LEU A 481 -0.72 14.09 12.67
CA LEU A 481 -1.76 13.07 12.51
C LEU A 481 -2.29 13.04 11.07
N VAL A 482 -1.62 12.23 10.24
CA VAL A 482 -1.87 12.09 8.80
C VAL A 482 -3.07 11.19 8.46
N PRO A 483 -3.77 11.40 7.32
CA PRO A 483 -4.75 10.44 6.80
C PRO A 483 -4.15 9.05 6.55
N ASP A 484 -5.00 8.03 6.61
CA ASP A 484 -4.63 6.62 6.41
C ASP A 484 -5.45 6.00 5.28
N PHE A 485 -4.81 5.82 4.12
CA PHE A 485 -5.45 5.34 2.90
C PHE A 485 -6.13 3.99 3.07
N MET A 486 -5.48 3.06 3.76
CA MET A 486 -5.98 1.70 3.92
C MET A 486 -7.26 1.69 4.79
N HIS A 487 -7.22 2.34 5.95
CA HIS A 487 -8.33 2.32 6.90
C HIS A 487 -9.47 3.28 6.53
N GLU A 488 -9.15 4.43 5.93
CA GLU A 488 -10.12 5.49 5.62
C GLU A 488 -10.78 5.27 4.26
N PHE A 489 -10.05 4.82 3.23
CA PHE A 489 -10.63 4.60 1.91
C PHE A 489 -10.97 3.13 1.65
N GLU A 490 -9.98 2.23 1.56
CA GLU A 490 -10.19 0.84 1.11
C GLU A 490 -11.11 0.06 2.08
N LEU A 491 -10.72 -0.04 3.36
CA LEU A 491 -11.51 -0.65 4.43
C LEU A 491 -12.58 0.30 5.00
N GLY A 492 -12.63 1.52 4.48
CA GLY A 492 -13.54 2.58 4.92
C GLY A 492 -14.65 2.84 3.93
N ILE A 493 -14.49 3.89 3.13
CA ILE A 493 -15.51 4.38 2.19
C ILE A 493 -15.84 3.33 1.14
N TRP A 494 -14.83 2.73 0.51
CA TRP A 494 -15.08 1.75 -0.54
C TRP A 494 -15.80 0.52 0.01
N ARG A 495 -15.33 -0.06 1.12
CA ARG A 495 -16.03 -1.14 1.82
C ARG A 495 -17.48 -0.76 2.15
N ALA A 496 -17.74 0.42 2.71
CA ALA A 496 -19.09 0.87 3.05
C ALA A 496 -19.99 1.01 1.80
N LEU A 497 -19.46 1.58 0.72
CA LEU A 497 -20.16 1.71 -0.55
C LEU A 497 -20.43 0.34 -1.19
N PHE A 498 -19.43 -0.53 -1.25
CA PHE A 498 -19.54 -1.88 -1.81
C PHE A 498 -20.58 -2.72 -1.07
N VAL A 499 -20.55 -2.71 0.27
CA VAL A 499 -21.57 -3.39 1.10
C VAL A 499 -22.97 -2.88 0.75
N HIS A 500 -23.14 -1.56 0.61
CA HIS A 500 -24.43 -0.97 0.27
C HIS A 500 -24.86 -1.32 -1.17
N LEU A 501 -23.94 -1.33 -2.14
CA LEU A 501 -24.20 -1.80 -3.50
C LEU A 501 -24.61 -3.28 -3.52
N VAL A 502 -23.98 -4.13 -2.73
CA VAL A 502 -24.39 -5.54 -2.58
C VAL A 502 -25.81 -5.64 -2.02
N ARG A 503 -26.20 -4.81 -1.04
CA ARG A 503 -27.59 -4.77 -0.55
C ARG A 503 -28.59 -4.40 -1.65
N ILE A 504 -28.24 -3.47 -2.53
CA ILE A 504 -29.07 -3.12 -3.71
C ILE A 504 -29.19 -4.31 -4.68
N ILE A 505 -28.08 -5.02 -4.94
CA ILE A 505 -28.10 -6.22 -5.80
C ILE A 505 -28.96 -7.33 -5.18
N VAL A 506 -28.97 -7.46 -3.85
CA VAL A 506 -29.83 -8.39 -3.12
C VAL A 506 -31.30 -8.02 -3.26
N SER A 507 -31.67 -6.74 -3.13
CA SER A 507 -33.06 -6.30 -3.32
C SER A 507 -33.58 -6.57 -4.73
N GLU A 508 -32.69 -6.52 -5.73
CA GLU A 508 -32.99 -6.83 -7.14
C GLU A 508 -32.94 -8.34 -7.47
N GLY A 509 -32.54 -9.21 -6.53
CA GLY A 509 -32.43 -10.65 -6.74
C GLY A 509 -31.30 -11.10 -7.69
N LYS A 510 -30.31 -10.23 -7.96
CA LYS A 510 -29.26 -10.46 -8.99
C LYS A 510 -27.91 -10.93 -8.44
N ILE A 511 -27.88 -11.40 -7.19
CA ILE A 511 -26.63 -11.75 -6.49
C ILE A 511 -25.83 -12.90 -7.12
N GLN A 512 -26.48 -13.87 -7.74
CA GLN A 512 -25.79 -15.00 -8.38
C GLN A 512 -25.09 -14.57 -9.65
N GLU A 513 -25.73 -13.72 -10.45
CA GLU A 513 -25.12 -13.14 -11.65
C GLU A 513 -23.94 -12.23 -11.27
N PHE A 514 -24.09 -11.41 -10.23
CA PHE A 514 -23.00 -10.60 -9.67
C PHE A 514 -21.76 -11.44 -9.28
N ASN A 515 -21.95 -12.51 -8.50
CA ASN A 515 -20.85 -13.39 -8.10
C ASN A 515 -20.26 -14.17 -9.29
N LYS A 516 -21.07 -14.54 -10.27
CA LYS A 516 -20.61 -15.21 -11.49
C LYS A 516 -19.69 -14.29 -12.30
N ARG A 517 -20.06 -13.02 -12.47
CA ARG A 517 -19.25 -12.03 -13.21
C ARG A 517 -17.89 -11.81 -12.56
N TYR A 518 -17.81 -11.67 -11.23
CA TYR A 518 -16.52 -11.56 -10.55
C TYR A 518 -15.61 -12.78 -10.80
N ARG A 519 -16.15 -14.00 -10.72
CA ARG A 519 -15.40 -15.24 -10.98
C ARG A 519 -14.93 -15.42 -12.42
N GLN A 520 -15.48 -14.64 -13.37
CA GLN A 520 -15.12 -14.67 -14.79
C GLN A 520 -14.09 -13.59 -15.16
N ILE A 521 -13.65 -12.75 -14.23
CA ILE A 521 -12.59 -11.76 -14.46
C ILE A 521 -11.24 -12.50 -14.61
N PRO A 522 -10.46 -12.22 -15.66
CA PRO A 522 -9.11 -12.78 -15.81
C PRO A 522 -8.15 -12.21 -14.76
N THR A 523 -7.13 -12.99 -14.40
CA THR A 523 -6.02 -12.46 -13.58
C THR A 523 -5.15 -11.52 -14.41
N PHE A 524 -4.36 -10.67 -13.76
CA PHE A 524 -3.45 -9.75 -14.43
C PHE A 524 -2.17 -9.52 -13.63
N GLY A 525 -1.04 -9.45 -14.34
CA GLY A 525 0.28 -9.27 -13.75
C GLY A 525 0.71 -10.47 -12.89
N ARG A 526 1.82 -10.32 -12.16
CA ARG A 526 2.30 -11.37 -11.23
C ARG A 526 1.36 -11.56 -10.05
N SER A 527 0.74 -10.48 -9.58
CA SER A 527 -0.19 -10.51 -8.45
C SER A 527 -1.10 -9.28 -8.36
N THR A 528 -1.19 -8.47 -9.44
CA THR A 528 -1.95 -7.22 -9.46
C THR A 528 -3.45 -7.47 -9.38
N ILE A 529 -4.00 -8.40 -10.18
CA ILE A 529 -5.37 -8.88 -10.05
C ILE A 529 -5.35 -10.38 -9.82
N ARG A 530 -5.79 -10.81 -8.64
CA ARG A 530 -5.87 -12.24 -8.28
C ARG A 530 -7.18 -12.86 -8.74
N LYS A 531 -7.20 -14.20 -8.82
CA LYS A 531 -8.39 -14.95 -9.22
C LYS A 531 -9.47 -14.83 -8.14
N PHE A 532 -10.64 -14.31 -8.52
CA PHE A 532 -11.82 -14.34 -7.64
C PHE A 532 -12.41 -15.75 -7.61
N SER A 533 -11.99 -16.60 -6.66
CA SER A 533 -12.52 -17.96 -6.51
C SER A 533 -13.80 -18.01 -5.67
N GLN A 534 -13.91 -17.12 -4.67
CA GLN A 534 -15.03 -17.07 -3.73
C GLN A 534 -16.10 -16.06 -4.16
N ASN A 535 -17.30 -16.19 -3.57
CA ASN A 535 -18.39 -15.24 -3.80
C ASN A 535 -18.04 -13.87 -3.22
N ALA A 536 -17.84 -12.88 -4.10
CA ALA A 536 -17.56 -11.49 -3.74
C ALA A 536 -18.61 -10.90 -2.78
N SER A 537 -19.89 -11.28 -2.95
CA SER A 537 -20.98 -10.82 -2.08
C SER A 537 -20.88 -11.34 -0.63
N GLY A 538 -20.12 -12.42 -0.40
CA GLY A 538 -19.97 -13.03 0.92
C GLY A 538 -19.00 -12.27 1.83
N MET A 539 -18.06 -11.51 1.23
CA MET A 539 -17.07 -10.66 1.92
C MET A 539 -16.38 -11.37 3.11
N LYS A 540 -16.11 -12.67 2.98
CA LYS A 540 -15.50 -13.46 4.06
C LYS A 540 -13.99 -13.27 4.06
N LYS A 541 -13.43 -12.87 5.20
CA LYS A 541 -11.97 -12.75 5.43
C LYS A 541 -11.24 -11.87 4.39
N MET A 542 -11.86 -10.76 3.98
CA MET A 542 -11.28 -9.84 2.99
C MET A 542 -10.30 -8.87 3.66
N ALA A 543 -9.07 -8.83 3.17
CA ALA A 543 -8.08 -7.80 3.49
C ALA A 543 -8.24 -6.58 2.57
N ALA A 544 -7.52 -5.48 2.86
CA ALA A 544 -7.60 -4.24 2.09
C ALA A 544 -7.32 -4.45 0.58
N ARG A 545 -6.26 -5.21 0.25
CA ARG A 545 -5.93 -5.62 -1.13
C ARG A 545 -7.11 -6.30 -1.85
N ASN A 546 -7.90 -7.13 -1.16
CA ASN A 546 -9.05 -7.76 -1.82
C ASN A 546 -10.15 -6.76 -2.16
N TYR A 547 -10.34 -5.72 -1.33
CA TYR A 547 -11.28 -4.65 -1.65
C TYR A 547 -10.76 -3.79 -2.80
N GLU A 548 -9.45 -3.56 -2.91
CA GLU A 548 -8.84 -2.93 -4.07
C GLU A 548 -9.15 -3.68 -5.37
N ASP A 549 -8.84 -4.98 -5.46
CA ASP A 549 -9.13 -5.79 -6.66
C ASP A 549 -10.62 -5.71 -7.05
N LEU A 550 -11.51 -5.72 -6.04
CA LEU A 550 -12.96 -5.58 -6.25
C LEU A 550 -13.33 -4.22 -6.86
N LEU A 551 -12.69 -3.13 -6.43
CA LEU A 551 -12.94 -1.78 -6.95
C LEU A 551 -12.46 -1.66 -8.40
N GLN A 552 -11.23 -2.10 -8.67
CA GLN A 552 -10.60 -2.01 -10.00
C GLN A 552 -11.38 -2.76 -11.06
N CYS A 553 -12.16 -3.79 -10.67
CA CYS A 553 -12.98 -4.57 -11.58
C CYS A 553 -14.50 -4.34 -11.44
N ALA A 554 -14.94 -3.38 -10.62
CA ALA A 554 -16.35 -3.20 -10.30
C ALA A 554 -17.18 -2.77 -11.53
N ILE A 555 -16.67 -1.85 -12.36
CA ILE A 555 -17.45 -1.23 -13.45
C ILE A 555 -18.02 -2.29 -14.43
N PRO A 556 -17.22 -3.22 -15.00
CA PRO A 556 -17.74 -4.28 -15.86
C PRO A 556 -18.74 -5.21 -15.16
N VAL A 557 -18.56 -5.46 -13.86
CA VAL A 557 -19.45 -6.35 -13.10
C VAL A 557 -20.84 -5.74 -12.95
N PHE A 558 -20.91 -4.46 -12.56
CA PHE A 558 -22.17 -3.76 -12.31
C PHE A 558 -22.93 -3.37 -13.58
N ASP A 559 -22.26 -3.24 -14.74
CA ASP A 559 -22.89 -2.78 -15.99
C ASP A 559 -24.10 -3.64 -16.39
N GLY A 560 -25.27 -3.00 -16.44
CA GLY A 560 -26.54 -3.63 -16.80
C GLY A 560 -27.14 -4.52 -15.72
N LEU A 561 -26.66 -4.46 -14.47
CA LEU A 561 -27.29 -5.16 -13.35
C LEU A 561 -28.46 -4.38 -12.75
N LEU A 562 -28.54 -3.06 -12.92
CA LEU A 562 -29.60 -2.24 -12.35
C LEU A 562 -30.53 -1.70 -13.45
N SER A 563 -31.63 -1.03 -13.05
CA SER A 563 -32.46 -0.30 -14.00
C SER A 563 -31.64 0.80 -14.70
N PRO A 564 -31.92 1.15 -15.97
CA PRO A 564 -31.05 2.02 -16.76
C PRO A 564 -30.68 3.36 -16.10
N GLU A 565 -31.62 3.98 -15.38
CA GLU A 565 -31.41 5.24 -14.67
C GLU A 565 -30.40 5.10 -13.52
N HIS A 566 -30.56 4.09 -12.67
CA HIS A 566 -29.66 3.85 -11.54
C HIS A 566 -28.33 3.21 -11.98
N ASP A 567 -28.33 2.38 -13.02
CA ASP A 567 -27.14 1.82 -13.65
C ASP A 567 -26.20 2.94 -14.11
N LYS A 568 -26.73 3.98 -14.77
CA LYS A 568 -25.93 5.13 -15.21
C LYS A 568 -25.29 5.87 -14.04
N VAL A 569 -26.02 6.07 -12.95
CA VAL A 569 -25.53 6.75 -11.74
C VAL A 569 -24.45 5.91 -11.04
N VAL A 570 -24.70 4.62 -10.84
CA VAL A 570 -23.75 3.70 -10.17
C VAL A 570 -22.46 3.55 -10.97
N LEU A 571 -22.52 3.36 -12.29
CA LEU A 571 -21.31 3.25 -13.11
C LEU A 571 -20.48 4.54 -13.08
N SER A 572 -21.12 5.71 -13.05
CA SER A 572 -20.41 7.00 -12.96
C SER A 572 -19.76 7.19 -11.58
N LEU A 573 -20.45 6.74 -10.53
CA LEU A 573 -19.92 6.75 -9.16
C LEU A 573 -18.72 5.80 -9.05
N LEU A 574 -18.84 4.57 -9.53
CA LEU A 574 -17.75 3.59 -9.52
C LEU A 574 -16.52 4.09 -10.28
N PHE A 575 -16.71 4.71 -11.45
CA PHE A 575 -15.62 5.35 -12.18
C PHE A 575 -14.93 6.45 -11.36
N THR A 576 -15.71 7.29 -10.69
CA THR A 576 -15.16 8.40 -9.89
C THR A 576 -14.47 7.91 -8.63
N VAL A 577 -14.97 6.84 -8.00
CA VAL A 577 -14.33 6.18 -6.85
C VAL A 577 -13.02 5.52 -7.28
N ALA A 578 -12.99 4.84 -8.43
CA ALA A 578 -11.77 4.26 -8.99
C ALA A 578 -10.74 5.32 -9.41
N GLU A 579 -11.19 6.43 -10.01
CA GLU A 579 -10.34 7.59 -10.33
C GLU A 579 -9.73 8.21 -9.07
N TRP A 580 -10.55 8.44 -8.03
CA TRP A 580 -10.06 8.98 -6.76
C TRP A 580 -9.02 8.03 -6.12
N HIS A 581 -9.29 6.72 -6.12
CA HIS A 581 -8.38 5.70 -5.61
C HIS A 581 -7.05 5.72 -6.37
N ALA A 582 -7.08 5.72 -7.71
CA ALA A 582 -5.88 5.76 -8.53
C ALA A 582 -5.04 7.03 -8.28
N LEU A 583 -5.69 8.19 -8.23
CA LEU A 583 -5.02 9.48 -7.98
C LEU A 583 -4.41 9.55 -6.58
N ALA A 584 -5.15 9.18 -5.53
CA ALA A 584 -4.67 9.27 -4.16
C ALA A 584 -3.57 8.24 -3.83
N LYS A 585 -3.43 7.19 -4.65
CA LYS A 585 -2.40 6.14 -4.51
C LYS A 585 -1.14 6.41 -5.35
N LEU A 586 -1.11 7.47 -6.17
CA LEU A 586 0.09 7.85 -6.92
C LEU A 586 1.29 7.98 -5.96
N ARG A 587 2.44 7.46 -6.38
CA ARG A 587 3.74 7.53 -5.69
C ARG A 587 4.56 8.73 -6.14
N MET A 588 4.05 9.51 -7.07
CA MET A 588 4.65 10.77 -7.48
C MET A 588 3.53 11.68 -7.96
N HIS A 589 3.44 12.85 -7.34
CA HIS A 589 2.46 13.87 -7.69
C HIS A 589 3.12 15.08 -8.34
N THR A 590 2.42 15.71 -9.28
CA THR A 590 2.73 17.04 -9.77
C THR A 590 1.66 18.02 -9.31
N ASP A 591 1.87 19.33 -9.51
CA ASP A 591 0.83 20.34 -9.30
C ASP A 591 -0.48 19.97 -10.02
N SER A 592 -0.38 19.47 -11.26
CA SER A 592 -1.54 19.06 -12.05
C SER A 592 -2.26 17.86 -11.45
N THR A 593 -1.55 16.79 -11.09
CA THR A 593 -2.21 15.59 -10.54
C THR A 593 -2.81 15.82 -9.15
N LEU A 594 -2.25 16.75 -8.36
CA LEU A 594 -2.87 17.21 -7.11
C LEU A 594 -4.14 18.02 -7.36
N ALA A 595 -4.16 18.90 -8.38
CA ALA A 595 -5.36 19.61 -8.78
C ALA A 595 -6.46 18.62 -9.24
N TRP A 596 -6.08 17.57 -9.97
CA TRP A 596 -7.00 16.52 -10.38
C TRP A 596 -7.58 15.76 -9.18
N LEU A 597 -6.76 15.44 -8.18
CA LEU A 597 -7.24 14.80 -6.95
C LEU A 597 -8.21 15.70 -6.18
N GLN A 598 -7.95 17.01 -6.12
CA GLN A 598 -8.86 17.96 -5.49
C GLN A 598 -10.21 18.04 -6.23
N GLU A 599 -10.17 18.15 -7.55
CA GLU A 599 -11.36 18.15 -8.42
C GLU A 599 -12.15 16.83 -8.28
N CYS A 600 -11.45 15.69 -8.30
CA CYS A 600 -12.06 14.38 -8.16
C CYS A 600 -12.72 14.22 -6.78
N THR A 601 -12.12 14.77 -5.72
CA THR A 601 -12.71 14.80 -4.36
C THR A 601 -14.03 15.59 -4.33
N ALA A 602 -14.08 16.75 -4.99
CA ALA A 602 -15.31 17.54 -5.15
C ALA A 602 -16.41 16.77 -5.90
N ASN A 603 -16.01 16.10 -6.99
CA ASN A 603 -16.90 15.30 -7.81
C ASN A 603 -17.45 14.08 -7.06
N LEU A 604 -16.57 13.38 -6.34
CA LEU A 604 -16.92 12.22 -5.52
C LEU A 604 -17.90 12.60 -4.40
N GLY A 605 -17.65 13.69 -3.67
CA GLY A 605 -18.58 14.19 -2.65
C GLY A 605 -19.97 14.47 -3.22
N THR A 606 -20.03 15.07 -4.41
CA THR A 606 -21.30 15.36 -5.10
C THR A 606 -22.03 14.08 -5.52
N GLN A 607 -21.33 13.11 -6.09
CA GLN A 607 -21.94 11.85 -6.51
C GLN A 607 -22.36 10.95 -5.34
N LEU A 608 -21.64 10.96 -4.22
CA LEU A 608 -22.05 10.23 -3.02
C LEU A 608 -23.34 10.80 -2.43
N ARG A 609 -23.48 12.14 -2.37
CA ARG A 609 -24.73 12.80 -1.96
C ARG A 609 -25.89 12.49 -2.92
N ARG A 610 -25.64 12.50 -4.23
CA ARG A 610 -26.64 12.11 -5.23
C ARG A 610 -27.02 10.63 -5.09
N PHE A 611 -26.05 9.74 -4.90
CA PHE A 611 -26.29 8.31 -4.69
C PHE A 611 -27.18 8.06 -3.47
N GLN A 612 -26.88 8.71 -2.34
CA GLN A 612 -27.68 8.60 -1.12
C GLN A 612 -29.13 9.11 -1.30
N SER A 613 -29.30 10.28 -1.94
CA SER A 613 -30.61 10.94 -2.05
C SER A 613 -31.50 10.36 -3.16
N TYR A 614 -30.92 9.89 -4.26
CA TYR A 614 -31.65 9.42 -5.44
C TYR A 614 -31.64 7.89 -5.60
N THR A 615 -30.48 7.24 -5.51
CA THR A 615 -30.39 5.79 -5.74
C THR A 615 -30.79 5.00 -4.48
N CYS A 616 -30.23 5.34 -3.32
CA CYS A 616 -30.51 4.62 -2.07
C CYS A 616 -31.95 4.82 -1.58
N SER A 617 -32.62 5.91 -1.97
CA SER A 617 -34.01 6.17 -1.62
C SER A 617 -35.00 5.32 -2.43
N PHE A 618 -34.60 4.85 -3.61
CA PHE A 618 -35.41 4.00 -4.48
C PHE A 618 -35.43 2.52 -4.03
N PHE A 619 -34.29 1.97 -3.60
CA PHE A 619 -34.18 0.55 -3.25
C PHE A 619 -34.50 0.27 -1.77
N ASP A 620 -35.24 -0.80 -1.48
CA ASP A 620 -35.45 -1.28 -0.09
C ASP A 620 -34.26 -2.14 0.38
N THR A 621 -33.18 -1.47 0.80
CA THR A 621 -31.97 -2.13 1.30
C THR A 621 -32.13 -2.59 2.75
N ARG A 622 -31.87 -3.87 3.00
CA ARG A 622 -31.94 -4.49 4.33
C ARG A 622 -30.61 -5.13 4.76
N GLU A 623 -30.54 -5.57 6.02
CA GLU A 623 -29.43 -6.36 6.54
C GLU A 623 -29.14 -7.57 5.64
N LEU A 624 -27.85 -7.81 5.36
CA LEU A 624 -27.41 -9.03 4.69
C LEU A 624 -27.59 -10.24 5.64
N PRO A 625 -27.72 -11.48 5.12
CA PRO A 625 -27.90 -12.67 5.96
C PRO A 625 -26.81 -12.85 7.04
N SER A 626 -25.57 -12.44 6.74
CA SER A 626 -24.47 -12.44 7.72
C SER A 626 -24.66 -11.44 8.85
N GLU A 627 -25.19 -10.25 8.55
CA GLU A 627 -25.50 -9.19 9.52
C GLU A 627 -26.68 -9.59 10.41
N GLU A 628 -27.72 -10.18 9.82
CA GLU A 628 -28.86 -10.73 10.57
C GLU A 628 -28.43 -11.85 11.52
N ALA A 629 -27.56 -12.75 11.05
CA ALA A 629 -27.00 -13.81 11.88
C ALA A 629 -26.14 -13.25 13.02
N ALA A 630 -25.29 -12.25 12.75
CA ALA A 630 -24.46 -11.60 13.76
C ALA A 630 -25.33 -10.88 14.82
N ARG A 631 -26.35 -10.12 14.39
CA ARG A 631 -27.32 -9.49 15.29
C ARG A 631 -28.04 -10.53 16.14
N SER A 632 -28.48 -11.64 15.54
CA SER A 632 -29.15 -12.73 16.26
C SER A 632 -28.23 -13.37 17.31
N ARG A 633 -26.93 -13.50 17.05
CA ARG A 633 -25.94 -13.94 18.04
C ARG A 633 -25.78 -12.92 19.17
N LYS A 634 -25.62 -11.63 18.86
CA LYS A 634 -25.52 -10.55 19.87
C LYS A 634 -26.76 -10.51 20.79
N VAL A 635 -27.96 -10.61 20.21
CA VAL A 635 -29.22 -10.64 20.98
C VAL A 635 -29.31 -11.89 21.86
N LYS A 636 -28.89 -13.06 21.36
CA LYS A 636 -28.82 -14.29 22.17
C LYS A 636 -27.83 -14.15 23.34
N LYS A 637 -26.67 -13.53 23.12
CA LYS A 637 -25.64 -13.28 24.15
C LYS A 637 -26.14 -12.30 25.22
N ALA A 638 -26.85 -11.24 24.83
CA ALA A 638 -27.47 -10.28 25.75
C ALA A 638 -28.66 -10.87 26.53
N GLY A 639 -29.42 -11.79 25.93
CA GLY A 639 -30.54 -12.48 26.59
C GLY A 639 -30.11 -13.50 27.66
N SER A 640 -28.93 -14.11 27.51
CA SER A 640 -28.38 -15.05 28.50
C SER A 640 -27.80 -14.40 29.76
N SER A 641 -27.58 -13.08 29.77
CA SER A 641 -27.05 -12.33 30.93
C SER A 641 -28.12 -11.87 31.94
N ALA A 642 -29.41 -12.07 31.66
CA ALA A 642 -30.48 -11.80 32.61
C ALA A 642 -30.78 -13.05 33.47
N LYS A 643 -30.17 -13.16 34.65
CA LYS A 643 -30.53 -14.19 35.64
C LYS A 643 -32.00 -14.00 36.09
N PRO A 644 -32.85 -15.05 36.09
CA PRO A 644 -34.12 -15.00 36.80
C PRO A 644 -33.86 -15.12 38.31
N SER A 645 -34.39 -14.18 39.08
CA SER A 645 -34.33 -14.23 40.55
C SER A 645 -35.10 -15.45 41.07
N THR A 646 -34.42 -16.26 41.87
CA THR A 646 -34.96 -17.37 42.64
C THR A 646 -36.00 -16.91 43.66
N LYS A 647 -37.24 -17.37 43.51
CA LYS A 647 -38.15 -17.64 44.63
C LYS A 647 -38.85 -18.98 44.36
N GLU A 648 -38.49 -19.99 45.15
CA GLU A 648 -39.28 -21.22 45.30
C GLU A 648 -40.66 -20.90 45.93
N PRO A 649 -41.69 -21.72 45.68
CA PRO A 649 -41.99 -22.73 46.69
C PRO A 649 -42.48 -24.09 46.15
N HIS A 650 -41.89 -25.14 46.74
CA HIS A 650 -42.39 -26.48 47.11
C HIS A 650 -43.17 -27.43 46.15
N PRO A 651 -42.98 -28.76 46.32
CA PRO A 651 -43.49 -29.78 45.41
C PRO A 651 -44.79 -30.44 45.90
N THR A 652 -45.73 -30.73 44.99
CA THR A 652 -46.75 -31.78 45.22
C THR A 652 -47.06 -32.56 43.94
N ARG A 653 -46.98 -33.89 44.07
CA ARG A 653 -47.40 -34.93 43.12
C ARG A 653 -48.88 -34.81 42.77
N ASN A 654 -49.23 -35.00 41.49
CA ASN A 654 -50.08 -36.11 41.04
C ASN A 654 -50.25 -36.13 39.51
N ALA A 655 -50.65 -37.31 39.04
CA ALA A 655 -50.36 -37.90 37.74
C ALA A 655 -51.46 -37.68 36.67
N ASN A 656 -51.03 -37.92 35.43
CA ASN A 656 -51.79 -38.33 34.23
C ASN A 656 -52.84 -37.37 33.67
N GLN A 657 -52.54 -36.78 32.50
CA GLN A 657 -53.40 -36.86 31.31
C GLN A 657 -52.63 -36.47 30.03
N ASP A 658 -52.92 -37.23 28.99
CA ASP A 658 -52.53 -37.29 27.56
C ASP A 658 -51.86 -36.10 26.83
N PRO A 659 -51.12 -36.37 25.73
CA PRO A 659 -50.28 -35.38 25.05
C PRO A 659 -51.10 -34.47 24.12
N PRO A 660 -51.02 -33.14 24.21
CA PRO A 660 -51.50 -32.27 23.16
C PRO A 660 -50.36 -31.97 22.18
N SER A 661 -50.58 -32.38 20.93
CA SER A 661 -50.14 -31.76 19.67
C SER A 661 -48.85 -30.92 19.66
N ASN A 662 -47.91 -31.33 18.80
CA ASN A 662 -46.86 -30.50 18.20
C ASN A 662 -47.43 -29.15 17.73
N ASN A 663 -47.39 -28.14 18.59
CA ASN A 663 -47.31 -26.75 18.19
C ASN A 663 -45.86 -26.35 18.38
N GLU A 664 -45.08 -26.49 17.31
CA GLU A 664 -43.86 -25.71 17.14
C GLU A 664 -44.26 -24.24 17.34
N LEU A 665 -43.96 -23.68 18.51
CA LEU A 665 -43.88 -22.24 18.68
C LEU A 665 -42.77 -21.78 17.72
N LYS A 666 -43.17 -21.41 16.51
CA LYS A 666 -42.37 -20.58 15.61
C LYS A 666 -42.08 -19.29 16.37
N THR A 667 -40.90 -19.23 16.97
CA THR A 667 -40.30 -17.95 17.36
C THR A 667 -40.42 -17.02 16.15
N PRO A 668 -40.98 -15.81 16.31
CA PRO A 668 -41.15 -14.91 15.18
C PRO A 668 -39.77 -14.61 14.60
N LYS A 669 -39.51 -15.05 13.36
CA LYS A 669 -38.33 -14.61 12.61
C LYS A 669 -38.42 -13.08 12.54
N THR A 670 -37.53 -12.40 13.26
CA THR A 670 -37.44 -10.94 13.20
C THR A 670 -37.03 -10.57 11.78
N LEU A 671 -37.87 -9.79 11.10
CA LEU A 671 -37.58 -9.35 9.73
C LEU A 671 -36.24 -8.60 9.69
N PRO A 672 -35.44 -8.73 8.60
CA PRO A 672 -34.20 -7.99 8.43
C PRO A 672 -34.45 -6.48 8.53
N LYS A 673 -33.62 -5.77 9.32
CA LYS A 673 -33.76 -4.31 9.51
C LYS A 673 -33.41 -3.56 8.23
N LYS A 674 -34.12 -2.46 7.95
CA LYS A 674 -33.77 -1.53 6.87
C LYS A 674 -32.41 -0.88 7.16
N LYS A 675 -31.57 -0.73 6.15
CA LYS A 675 -30.22 -0.15 6.25
C LYS A 675 -30.08 1.02 5.27
N LEU A 676 -29.78 2.20 5.77
CA LEU A 676 -29.52 3.40 4.96
C LEU A 676 -28.01 3.56 4.70
N PHE A 677 -27.67 4.29 3.64
CA PHE A 677 -26.29 4.67 3.37
C PHE A 677 -25.91 5.90 4.22
N ASN A 678 -24.84 5.81 5.02
CA ASN A 678 -24.42 6.86 5.95
C ASN A 678 -23.27 7.67 5.36
N LEU A 679 -23.43 9.00 5.24
CA LEU A 679 -22.37 9.93 4.83
C LEU A 679 -21.69 10.62 6.02
N VAL A 680 -22.24 10.54 7.23
CA VAL A 680 -21.66 11.12 8.45
C VAL A 680 -20.59 10.18 9.00
N MET A 681 -19.52 10.01 8.24
CA MET A 681 -18.40 9.12 8.59
C MET A 681 -17.10 9.92 8.61
N ILE A 682 -16.32 9.82 9.69
CA ILE A 682 -15.00 10.49 9.77
C ILE A 682 -14.08 10.10 8.61
N LYS A 683 -14.22 8.86 8.13
CA LYS A 683 -13.50 8.35 6.96
C LYS A 683 -13.78 9.19 5.71
N LEU A 684 -15.03 9.58 5.48
CA LEU A 684 -15.41 10.49 4.38
C LEU A 684 -14.78 11.86 4.54
N HIS A 685 -14.77 12.39 5.77
CA HIS A 685 -14.15 13.68 6.06
C HIS A 685 -12.66 13.69 5.72
N ALA A 686 -11.92 12.60 5.95
CA ALA A 686 -10.47 12.55 5.71
C ALA A 686 -10.06 12.74 4.24
N LEU A 687 -10.96 12.55 3.27
CA LEU A 687 -10.66 12.68 1.83
C LEU A 687 -10.21 14.10 1.46
N GLY A 688 -10.77 15.11 2.14
CA GLY A 688 -10.38 16.51 1.93
C GLY A 688 -8.98 16.84 2.41
N ASP A 689 -8.33 15.95 3.17
CA ASP A 689 -7.02 16.24 3.79
C ASP A 689 -5.83 15.68 2.97
N TYR A 690 -6.08 14.81 1.97
CA TYR A 690 -5.01 14.14 1.21
C TYR A 690 -4.12 15.12 0.45
N VAL A 691 -4.70 16.07 -0.30
CA VAL A 691 -3.94 17.00 -1.13
C VAL A 691 -2.95 17.83 -0.29
N ASN A 692 -3.42 18.38 0.83
CA ASN A 692 -2.57 19.18 1.72
C ASN A 692 -1.51 18.32 2.43
N THR A 693 -1.89 17.11 2.86
CA THR A 693 -0.94 16.17 3.49
C THR A 693 0.16 15.78 2.49
N ILE A 694 -0.18 15.55 1.22
CA ILE A 694 0.79 15.16 0.20
C ILE A 694 1.80 16.27 -0.07
N LYS A 695 1.34 17.53 -0.13
CA LYS A 695 2.24 18.70 -0.27
C LYS A 695 3.24 18.83 0.87
N LEU A 696 2.80 18.50 2.09
CA LEU A 696 3.62 18.63 3.29
C LEU A 696 4.58 17.45 3.48
N PHE A 697 4.13 16.21 3.25
CA PHE A 697 4.84 15.01 3.71
C PHE A 697 5.17 13.97 2.62
N GLY A 698 4.77 14.21 1.37
CA GLY A 698 4.98 13.28 0.25
C GLY A 698 3.78 12.37 0.02
N THR A 699 3.93 11.34 -0.81
CA THR A 699 2.78 10.53 -1.23
C THR A 699 2.23 9.60 -0.12
N SER A 700 0.98 9.17 -0.27
CA SER A 700 0.23 8.43 0.76
C SER A 700 0.89 7.10 1.18
N ASP A 701 1.60 6.45 0.28
CA ASP A 701 2.38 5.24 0.57
C ASP A 701 3.51 5.49 1.56
N SER A 702 4.03 6.72 1.66
CA SER A 702 5.10 7.10 2.59
C SER A 702 4.66 7.07 4.06
N TYR A 703 3.37 7.33 4.33
CA TYR A 703 2.84 7.49 5.69
C TYR A 703 1.55 6.69 5.99
N SER A 704 1.00 5.94 5.04
CA SER A 704 -0.12 5.03 5.31
C SER A 704 0.29 3.96 6.34
N THR A 705 -0.65 3.26 6.98
CA THR A 705 -0.33 2.21 7.97
C THR A 705 0.17 0.90 7.34
N GLN A 706 0.13 0.76 6.02
CA GLN A 706 0.60 -0.42 5.28
C GLN A 706 2.04 -0.86 5.62
N PRO A 707 3.07 0.02 5.73
CA PRO A 707 4.41 -0.38 6.16
C PRO A 707 4.44 -0.94 7.59
N GLY A 708 3.62 -0.40 8.49
CA GLY A 708 3.45 -0.94 9.85
C GLY A 708 2.84 -2.34 9.85
N GLU A 709 1.82 -2.57 9.00
CA GLU A 709 1.20 -3.89 8.84
C GLU A 709 2.17 -4.92 8.23
N LEU A 710 3.03 -4.50 7.29
CA LEU A 710 4.10 -5.35 6.76
C LEU A 710 5.06 -5.77 7.88
N GLU A 711 5.46 -4.86 8.77
CA GLU A 711 6.33 -5.20 9.91
C GLU A 711 5.64 -6.12 10.93
N HIS A 712 4.30 -6.07 11.07
CA HIS A 712 3.57 -7.03 11.89
C HIS A 712 3.79 -8.49 11.48
N ARG A 713 4.07 -8.77 10.19
CA ARG A 713 4.41 -10.13 9.73
C ARG A 713 5.69 -10.64 10.41
N ARG A 714 6.69 -9.78 10.55
CA ARG A 714 7.97 -10.10 11.21
C ARG A 714 7.77 -10.32 12.71
N VAL A 715 6.95 -9.49 13.37
CA VAL A 715 6.57 -9.69 14.78
C VAL A 715 5.85 -11.03 14.99
N LYS A 716 4.89 -11.39 14.12
CA LYS A 716 4.19 -12.68 14.16
C LYS A 716 5.17 -13.85 13.96
N LYS A 717 6.14 -13.71 13.05
CA LYS A 717 7.25 -14.67 12.85
C LYS A 717 8.08 -14.83 14.12
N TYR A 718 8.43 -13.75 14.83
CA TYR A 718 9.12 -13.85 16.12
C TYR A 718 8.26 -14.55 17.16
N TYR A 719 6.98 -14.18 17.28
CA TYR A 719 6.07 -14.80 18.23
C TYR A 719 6.02 -16.32 18.03
N ALA A 720 5.96 -16.80 16.79
CA ALA A 720 5.99 -18.23 16.44
C ALA A 720 7.18 -18.98 17.07
N ARG A 721 8.31 -18.29 17.28
CA ARG A 721 9.56 -18.85 17.82
C ARG A 721 9.71 -18.68 19.34
N THR A 722 8.76 -18.04 20.01
CA THR A 722 8.76 -17.90 21.48
C THR A 722 8.14 -19.11 22.16
N ASN A 723 8.42 -19.30 23.44
CA ASN A 723 7.74 -20.30 24.28
C ASN A 723 6.31 -19.87 24.70
N LYS A 724 5.81 -18.75 24.17
CA LYS A 724 4.48 -18.15 24.42
C LYS A 724 4.24 -17.59 25.84
N ASN A 725 5.14 -17.83 26.79
CA ASN A 725 5.08 -17.22 28.12
C ASN A 725 5.83 -15.88 28.13
N SER A 726 5.16 -14.78 28.48
CA SER A 726 5.76 -13.43 28.49
C SER A 726 6.46 -13.13 27.15
N ALA A 727 5.76 -13.43 26.06
CA ALA A 727 6.32 -13.51 24.72
C ALA A 727 6.97 -12.19 24.25
N THR A 728 6.46 -11.04 24.71
CA THR A 728 6.98 -9.71 24.39
C THR A 728 8.49 -9.58 24.62
N ARG A 729 9.00 -10.04 25.78
CA ARG A 729 10.44 -10.00 26.10
C ARG A 729 11.26 -10.95 25.23
N GLN A 730 10.68 -12.05 24.77
CA GLN A 730 11.36 -12.95 23.84
C GLN A 730 11.39 -12.38 22.43
N ILE A 731 10.33 -11.68 22.02
CA ILE A 731 10.26 -10.97 20.74
C ILE A 731 11.34 -9.90 20.66
N THR A 732 11.56 -9.08 21.70
CA THR A 732 12.65 -8.07 21.70
C THR A 732 14.02 -8.71 21.52
N ARG A 733 14.29 -9.86 22.17
CA ARG A 733 15.55 -10.60 21.98
C ARG A 733 15.69 -11.15 20.56
N LEU A 734 14.64 -11.72 20.00
CA LEU A 734 14.67 -12.25 18.62
C LEU A 734 14.91 -11.15 17.59
N GLU A 735 14.22 -10.01 17.74
CA GLU A 735 14.40 -8.83 16.90
C GLU A 735 15.85 -8.35 16.93
N ARG A 736 16.42 -8.19 18.13
CA ARG A 736 17.80 -7.75 18.30
C ARG A 736 18.83 -8.70 17.70
N ARG A 737 18.63 -10.01 17.86
CA ARG A 737 19.51 -11.04 17.26
C ARG A 737 19.50 -10.95 15.74
N GLU A 738 18.32 -10.86 15.14
CA GLU A 738 18.18 -10.76 13.69
C GLU A 738 18.78 -9.44 13.17
N HIS A 739 18.47 -8.31 13.81
CA HIS A 739 18.99 -6.99 13.43
C HIS A 739 20.52 -6.94 13.37
N VAL A 740 21.21 -7.40 14.42
CA VAL A 740 22.68 -7.39 14.48
C VAL A 740 23.32 -8.32 13.44
N LEU A 741 22.71 -9.47 13.17
CA LEU A 741 23.20 -10.44 12.18
C LEU A 741 22.98 -9.97 10.74
N LEU A 742 21.84 -9.33 10.44
CA LEU A 742 21.56 -8.75 9.14
C LEU A 742 22.50 -7.58 8.84
N HIS A 743 22.65 -6.65 9.77
CA HIS A 743 23.53 -5.48 9.64
C HIS A 743 24.95 -5.90 9.25
N ARG A 744 25.53 -6.88 9.94
CA ARG A 744 26.88 -7.39 9.63
C ARG A 744 26.99 -8.05 8.26
N THR A 745 25.95 -8.76 7.84
CA THR A 745 25.93 -9.45 6.55
C THR A 745 25.87 -8.43 5.41
N GLN A 746 25.19 -7.31 5.60
CA GLN A 746 25.08 -6.23 4.61
C GLN A 746 26.37 -5.40 4.48
N LEU A 747 27.03 -5.07 5.60
CA LEU A 747 28.32 -4.37 5.60
C LEU A 747 29.37 -5.03 4.68
N LYS A 748 29.48 -6.37 4.74
CA LYS A 748 30.49 -7.12 4.00
C LYS A 748 30.19 -7.27 2.51
N LYS A 749 28.90 -7.32 2.13
CA LYS A 749 28.51 -7.31 0.71
C LYS A 749 28.87 -6.00 0.00
N GLY A 750 28.97 -4.89 0.75
CA GLY A 750 29.44 -3.61 0.22
C GLY A 750 30.94 -3.59 -0.09
N GLU A 751 31.74 -4.34 0.67
CA GLU A 751 33.19 -4.45 0.51
C GLU A 751 33.58 -5.37 -0.67
N GLU A 752 32.85 -6.48 -0.88
CA GLU A 752 33.12 -7.44 -1.98
C GLU A 752 32.74 -6.88 -3.37
N LYS A 753 31.74 -5.98 -3.47
CA LYS A 753 31.34 -5.38 -4.75
C LYS A 753 32.39 -4.45 -5.38
N GLN A 754 33.41 -4.01 -4.63
CA GLN A 754 34.47 -3.16 -5.17
C GLN A 754 35.60 -3.95 -5.86
N THR A 755 35.69 -5.28 -5.69
CA THR A 755 36.88 -6.04 -6.13
C THR A 755 36.69 -6.94 -7.35
N ASP A 756 35.46 -7.22 -7.78
CA ASP A 756 35.21 -8.21 -8.84
C ASP A 756 34.88 -7.58 -10.20
N PHE A 757 35.92 -7.07 -10.87
CA PHE A 757 35.94 -6.88 -12.33
C PHE A 757 37.09 -7.69 -12.93
N THR A 758 36.97 -9.02 -12.99
CA THR A 758 37.78 -9.83 -13.90
C THR A 758 37.00 -11.01 -14.49
N THR A 759 37.06 -11.07 -15.81
CA THR A 759 36.38 -11.97 -16.75
C THR A 759 36.85 -13.42 -16.63
N GLU A 760 35.94 -14.38 -16.37
CA GLU A 760 36.22 -15.81 -16.56
C GLU A 760 35.37 -16.43 -17.68
N LYS A 761 36.07 -17.16 -18.57
CA LYS A 761 35.53 -17.84 -19.75
C LYS A 761 34.94 -19.21 -19.38
N ALA A 762 33.66 -19.42 -19.66
CA ALA A 762 32.99 -20.71 -19.48
C ALA A 762 33.31 -21.69 -20.62
N GLY A 763 33.92 -22.83 -20.28
CA GLY A 763 34.14 -23.98 -21.17
C GLY A 763 32.89 -24.88 -21.26
N SER A 764 32.39 -25.10 -22.46
CA SER A 764 31.19 -25.90 -22.74
C SER A 764 31.52 -27.39 -22.87
N LYS A 765 30.92 -28.26 -22.04
CA LYS A 765 30.87 -29.72 -22.26
C LYS A 765 29.49 -30.14 -22.77
N ARG A 766 29.41 -30.49 -24.06
CA ARG A 766 28.22 -31.06 -24.72
C ARG A 766 27.91 -32.48 -24.25
N ARG A 767 26.68 -32.73 -23.81
CA ARG A 767 26.11 -34.08 -23.64
C ARG A 767 25.02 -34.30 -24.71
N LYS A 768 25.17 -35.34 -25.53
CA LYS A 768 24.23 -35.71 -26.61
C LYS A 768 23.02 -36.44 -26.03
N VAL A 769 21.81 -35.98 -26.32
CA VAL A 769 20.56 -36.73 -26.13
C VAL A 769 19.88 -36.85 -27.49
N LYS A 770 19.44 -38.07 -27.83
CA LYS A 770 18.68 -38.39 -29.05
C LYS A 770 17.20 -38.13 -28.79
N VAL A 771 16.56 -37.34 -29.66
CA VAL A 771 15.12 -37.10 -29.66
C VAL A 771 14.48 -37.93 -30.77
N LYS A 772 13.33 -38.56 -30.47
CA LYS A 772 12.40 -39.10 -31.46
C LYS A 772 11.00 -38.55 -31.16
N ALA A 773 10.39 -38.00 -32.21
CA ALA A 773 8.96 -37.73 -32.48
C ALA A 773 8.24 -36.55 -31.79
N MET A 774 7.89 -35.58 -32.66
CA MET A 774 6.75 -34.64 -32.75
C MET A 774 6.33 -33.78 -31.54
N PRO A 775 6.33 -32.42 -31.63
CA PRO A 775 5.93 -31.58 -30.51
C PRO A 775 4.46 -31.11 -30.63
N SER A 776 3.61 -31.55 -29.70
CA SER A 776 2.86 -30.55 -28.93
C SER A 776 3.81 -30.04 -27.84
N MET A 777 3.82 -28.74 -27.54
CA MET A 777 4.60 -28.28 -26.38
C MET A 777 3.89 -28.79 -25.13
N ASP A 778 4.51 -29.74 -24.44
CA ASP A 778 4.15 -30.04 -23.07
C ASP A 778 4.53 -28.82 -22.21
N PHE A 779 3.53 -28.18 -21.60
CA PHE A 779 3.77 -27.02 -20.74
C PHE A 779 4.61 -27.38 -19.51
N MET A 780 4.69 -28.66 -19.13
CA MET A 780 5.54 -29.17 -18.05
C MET A 780 7.06 -29.15 -18.36
N GLN A 781 7.48 -29.01 -19.63
CA GLN A 781 8.91 -28.93 -19.97
C GLN A 781 9.47 -27.52 -19.69
N SER A 782 10.51 -27.41 -18.87
CA SER A 782 11.10 -26.11 -18.52
C SER A 782 11.78 -25.42 -19.71
N GLU A 783 11.43 -24.17 -19.94
CA GLU A 783 12.16 -23.23 -20.80
C GLU A 783 12.65 -22.10 -19.88
N SER A 784 13.91 -22.18 -19.45
CA SER A 784 14.47 -21.18 -18.55
C SER A 784 14.61 -19.83 -19.28
N LEU A 785 13.99 -18.78 -18.75
CA LEU A 785 14.26 -17.41 -19.15
C LEU A 785 15.18 -16.78 -18.09
N PRO A 786 16.47 -16.51 -18.37
CA PRO A 786 17.36 -15.90 -17.39
C PRO A 786 16.95 -14.45 -17.05
N HIS A 787 17.65 -13.83 -16.12
CA HIS A 787 17.49 -12.41 -15.81
C HIS A 787 17.41 -11.57 -17.09
N THR A 788 16.43 -10.67 -17.17
CA THR A 788 16.39 -9.62 -18.20
C THR A 788 17.04 -8.37 -17.62
N PRO A 789 18.22 -7.97 -18.10
CA PRO A 789 18.82 -6.71 -17.66
C PRO A 789 17.88 -5.52 -17.91
N PRO A 790 17.82 -4.52 -17.00
CA PRO A 790 16.89 -3.40 -17.10
C PRO A 790 17.05 -2.56 -18.36
N GLU A 791 18.21 -2.62 -19.02
CA GLU A 791 18.51 -1.88 -20.24
C GLU A 791 17.80 -2.44 -21.48
N TYR A 792 17.41 -3.73 -21.45
CA TYR A 792 16.68 -4.34 -22.56
C TYR A 792 15.20 -4.03 -22.45
N HIS A 793 14.58 -3.68 -23.58
CA HIS A 793 13.13 -3.50 -23.67
C HIS A 793 12.38 -4.80 -23.38
N HIS A 794 12.84 -5.93 -23.92
CA HIS A 794 12.16 -7.20 -23.77
C HIS A 794 13.15 -8.36 -23.77
N HIS A 795 12.66 -9.54 -23.37
CA HIS A 795 13.45 -10.78 -23.37
C HIS A 795 12.59 -11.98 -23.75
N ILE A 796 13.04 -12.69 -24.76
CA ILE A 796 12.51 -13.96 -25.26
C ILE A 796 13.65 -14.99 -25.22
N SER A 797 13.33 -16.25 -24.97
CA SER A 797 14.36 -17.30 -24.94
C SER A 797 15.03 -17.46 -26.31
N THR A 798 16.35 -17.68 -26.34
CA THR A 798 17.08 -18.05 -27.56
C THR A 798 17.07 -19.55 -27.83
N SER A 799 16.26 -20.31 -27.08
CA SER A 799 16.18 -21.77 -27.16
C SER A 799 15.66 -22.24 -28.51
N ARG A 800 16.26 -23.30 -29.05
CA ARG A 800 15.84 -23.92 -30.32
C ARG A 800 15.07 -25.23 -30.11
N ASN A 801 14.58 -25.46 -28.90
CA ASN A 801 13.98 -26.73 -28.48
C ASN A 801 12.63 -27.02 -29.15
N PHE A 802 11.91 -25.99 -29.61
CA PHE A 802 10.58 -26.13 -30.20
C PHE A 802 10.53 -25.59 -31.64
N PRO A 803 11.19 -26.25 -32.61
CA PRO A 803 11.14 -25.84 -34.01
C PRO A 803 9.80 -26.20 -34.65
N ILE A 804 9.23 -25.27 -35.40
CA ILE A 804 8.05 -25.42 -36.24
C ILE A 804 8.47 -25.14 -37.68
N HIS A 805 8.07 -26.02 -38.60
CA HIS A 805 8.27 -25.78 -40.03
C HIS A 805 7.27 -24.72 -40.50
N ILE A 806 7.69 -23.74 -41.30
CA ILE A 806 6.82 -22.66 -41.77
C ILE A 806 5.57 -23.21 -42.48
N GLN A 807 5.73 -24.27 -43.29
CA GLN A 807 4.59 -24.95 -43.93
C GLN A 807 3.51 -25.42 -42.94
N ASN A 808 3.89 -25.91 -41.75
CA ASN A 808 2.92 -26.35 -40.75
C ASN A 808 2.12 -25.17 -40.15
N LEU A 809 2.70 -23.97 -40.14
CA LEU A 809 1.99 -22.75 -39.74
C LEU A 809 0.97 -22.36 -40.82
N LEU A 810 1.35 -22.48 -42.11
CA LEU A 810 0.47 -22.21 -43.25
C LEU A 810 -0.70 -23.21 -43.32
N ASP A 811 -0.43 -24.48 -43.08
CA ASP A 811 -1.44 -25.54 -43.09
C ASP A 811 -2.43 -25.41 -41.90
N ALA A 812 -2.04 -24.71 -40.83
CA ALA A 812 -2.86 -24.49 -39.63
C ALA A 812 -3.70 -23.21 -39.68
N THR A 813 -3.55 -22.37 -40.71
CA THR A 813 -4.23 -21.09 -40.87
C THR A 813 -5.19 -21.12 -42.06
N SER A 814 -6.37 -20.52 -41.90
CA SER A 814 -7.37 -20.36 -42.96
C SER A 814 -7.27 -19.01 -43.70
N ASP A 815 -6.23 -18.21 -43.41
CA ASP A 815 -5.99 -16.87 -43.97
C ASP A 815 -5.27 -16.99 -45.32
N ASP A 816 -5.53 -16.07 -46.25
CA ASP A 816 -4.82 -15.97 -47.52
C ASP A 816 -3.37 -15.47 -47.26
N ASP A 817 -2.47 -16.44 -47.13
CA ASP A 817 -1.00 -16.36 -47.13
C ASP A 817 -0.29 -15.65 -45.94
N PRO A 818 -0.25 -16.28 -44.74
CA PRO A 818 0.55 -15.81 -43.60
C PRO A 818 2.06 -15.74 -43.89
N ALA A 819 2.58 -16.48 -44.87
CA ALA A 819 4.00 -16.43 -45.21
C ALA A 819 4.36 -15.10 -45.86
N ILE A 820 3.48 -14.52 -46.68
CA ILE A 820 3.65 -13.20 -47.26
C ILE A 820 3.76 -12.13 -46.16
N LYS A 821 2.79 -12.09 -45.24
CA LYS A 821 2.78 -11.13 -44.12
C LYS A 821 4.03 -11.25 -43.24
N LEU A 822 4.51 -12.48 -43.02
CA LEU A 822 5.74 -12.72 -42.25
C LEU A 822 6.99 -12.23 -42.99
N GLN A 823 7.09 -12.50 -44.29
CA GLN A 823 8.18 -12.03 -45.14
C GLN A 823 8.23 -10.50 -45.20
N GLU A 824 7.08 -9.86 -45.37
CA GLU A 824 6.94 -8.40 -45.39
C GLU A 824 7.34 -7.79 -44.05
N HIS A 825 6.86 -8.33 -42.92
CA HIS A 825 7.23 -7.86 -41.59
C HIS A 825 8.75 -7.92 -41.35
N ILE A 826 9.38 -9.04 -41.71
CA ILE A 826 10.82 -9.23 -41.53
C ILE A 826 11.62 -8.31 -42.46
N LEU A 827 11.17 -8.17 -43.71
CA LEU A 827 11.81 -7.30 -44.69
C LEU A 827 11.74 -5.83 -44.26
N ALA A 828 10.57 -5.38 -43.80
CA ALA A 828 10.37 -4.04 -43.24
C ALA A 828 11.32 -3.78 -42.06
N ARG A 829 11.42 -4.74 -41.13
CA ARG A 829 12.28 -4.58 -39.95
C ARG A 829 13.78 -4.56 -40.28
N ILE A 830 14.20 -5.18 -41.38
CA ILE A 830 15.61 -5.19 -41.78
C ILE A 830 15.95 -3.95 -42.62
N LEU A 831 15.08 -3.54 -43.54
CA LEU A 831 15.32 -2.39 -44.41
C LEU A 831 15.06 -1.05 -43.69
N HIS A 832 14.12 -1.03 -42.76
CA HIS A 832 13.73 0.16 -42.01
C HIS A 832 13.59 -0.16 -40.51
N PRO A 833 14.71 -0.23 -39.77
CA PRO A 833 14.73 -0.61 -38.35
C PRO A 833 13.92 0.30 -37.41
N THR A 834 13.54 1.49 -37.88
CA THR A 834 12.77 2.48 -37.12
C THR A 834 11.35 2.67 -37.64
N TRP A 835 10.92 1.90 -38.64
CA TRP A 835 9.64 2.08 -39.32
C TRP A 835 8.73 0.88 -39.12
N SER A 836 7.43 1.17 -39.04
CA SER A 836 6.37 0.19 -38.85
C SER A 836 5.28 0.43 -39.91
N GLY A 837 5.54 -0.06 -41.13
CA GLY A 837 4.61 0.02 -42.26
C GLY A 837 3.36 -0.85 -42.07
N ASP A 838 2.36 -0.65 -42.91
CA ASP A 838 1.07 -1.38 -42.94
C ASP A 838 1.14 -2.73 -43.69
N GLY A 839 2.32 -3.07 -44.20
CA GLY A 839 2.64 -4.39 -44.74
C GLY A 839 2.49 -4.54 -46.25
N ASN A 840 2.07 -3.54 -47.02
CA ASN A 840 1.80 -3.71 -48.47
C ASN A 840 2.83 -3.08 -49.42
N GLU A 841 4.05 -2.83 -48.96
CA GLU A 841 4.97 -1.89 -49.62
C GLU A 841 6.04 -2.57 -50.50
N TYR A 842 6.23 -3.88 -50.36
CA TYR A 842 7.32 -4.61 -51.03
C TYR A 842 6.83 -5.45 -52.20
N SER A 843 7.55 -5.41 -53.32
CA SER A 843 7.28 -6.23 -54.49
C SER A 843 7.62 -7.71 -54.27
N ASN A 844 7.02 -8.62 -55.03
CA ASN A 844 7.34 -10.06 -54.98
C ASN A 844 8.83 -10.36 -55.21
N GLU A 845 9.51 -9.53 -56.02
CA GLU A 845 10.96 -9.64 -56.27
C GLU A 845 11.80 -9.29 -55.03
N GLU A 846 11.30 -8.40 -54.16
CA GLU A 846 11.95 -8.02 -52.91
C GLU A 846 11.71 -9.05 -51.82
N ARG A 847 10.48 -9.59 -51.73
CA ARG A 847 10.13 -10.68 -50.80
C ARG A 847 10.95 -11.95 -51.08
N SER A 848 11.19 -12.25 -52.36
CA SER A 848 12.03 -13.39 -52.80
C SER A 848 13.50 -13.30 -52.37
N LYS A 849 13.95 -12.18 -51.78
CA LYS A 849 15.32 -12.01 -51.28
C LYS A 849 15.48 -12.47 -49.83
N VAL A 850 14.39 -12.79 -49.12
CA VAL A 850 14.36 -13.20 -47.72
C VAL A 850 14.35 -14.73 -47.62
N PHE A 851 15.39 -15.31 -47.04
CA PHE A 851 15.50 -16.75 -46.84
C PHE A 851 15.46 -17.11 -45.34
N PHE A 852 14.46 -17.90 -44.94
CA PHE A 852 14.39 -18.49 -43.61
C PHE A 852 15.34 -19.68 -43.51
N VAL A 853 16.26 -19.63 -42.56
CA VAL A 853 17.24 -20.70 -42.39
C VAL A 853 16.54 -21.98 -41.96
N ASN A 854 16.67 -23.03 -42.79
CA ASN A 854 16.01 -24.33 -42.64
C ASN A 854 14.46 -24.29 -42.62
N GLU A 855 13.84 -23.22 -43.11
CA GLU A 855 12.38 -23.02 -43.11
C GLU A 855 11.72 -23.22 -41.72
N ARG A 856 12.42 -22.76 -40.66
CA ARG A 856 12.03 -22.97 -39.27
C ARG A 856 11.75 -21.68 -38.52
N LEU A 857 10.68 -21.74 -37.72
CA LEU A 857 10.38 -20.82 -36.63
C LEU A 857 10.62 -21.55 -35.31
N TYR A 858 11.15 -20.87 -34.31
CA TYR A 858 11.31 -21.42 -32.96
C TYR A 858 10.26 -20.77 -32.07
N ARG A 859 9.38 -21.60 -31.46
CA ARG A 859 8.29 -21.11 -30.62
C ARG A 859 8.72 -20.98 -29.16
N HIS A 860 8.28 -19.91 -28.50
CA HIS A 860 8.55 -19.64 -27.08
C HIS A 860 7.27 -19.58 -26.26
N LYS A 861 7.43 -19.84 -24.96
CA LYS A 861 6.33 -19.78 -23.99
C LYS A 861 6.06 -18.36 -23.49
N VAL A 862 7.11 -17.64 -23.11
CA VAL A 862 7.01 -16.40 -22.33
C VAL A 862 7.85 -15.29 -22.95
N MET A 863 7.33 -14.07 -22.93
CA MET A 863 8.06 -12.83 -23.21
C MET A 863 7.96 -11.91 -21.98
N ARG A 864 9.08 -11.34 -21.55
CA ARG A 864 9.10 -10.30 -20.52
C ARG A 864 9.32 -8.94 -21.17
N ILE A 865 8.57 -7.93 -20.75
CA ILE A 865 8.63 -6.57 -21.29
C ILE A 865 8.96 -5.61 -20.14
N ASN A 866 10.08 -4.89 -20.26
CA ASN A 866 10.46 -3.80 -19.36
C ASN A 866 9.91 -2.47 -19.90
N TYR A 867 9.26 -1.70 -19.05
CA TYR A 867 8.74 -0.38 -19.39
C TYR A 867 9.03 0.63 -18.27
N THR A 868 9.21 1.89 -18.67
CA THR A 868 9.27 2.98 -17.71
C THR A 868 7.86 3.35 -17.25
N THR A 869 7.66 3.38 -15.93
CA THR A 869 6.40 3.77 -15.31
C THR A 869 6.26 5.29 -15.22
N TYR A 870 5.05 5.78 -14.95
CA TYR A 870 4.77 7.23 -14.81
C TYR A 870 5.70 7.97 -13.82
N ASP A 871 6.18 7.30 -12.77
CA ASP A 871 7.07 7.82 -11.72
C ASP A 871 8.55 7.53 -11.97
N VAL A 872 8.94 7.20 -13.21
CA VAL A 872 10.34 6.98 -13.64
C VAL A 872 10.97 5.74 -12.98
N ARG A 873 10.14 4.78 -12.56
CA ARG A 873 10.57 3.44 -12.15
C ARG A 873 10.57 2.50 -13.37
N LEU A 874 11.17 1.32 -13.22
CA LEU A 874 11.14 0.27 -14.24
C LEU A 874 10.19 -0.84 -13.80
N GLY A 875 9.08 -0.97 -14.52
CA GLY A 875 8.12 -2.05 -14.42
C GLY A 875 8.47 -3.18 -15.39
N GLN A 876 7.99 -4.40 -15.09
CA GLN A 876 8.15 -5.55 -15.97
C GLN A 876 6.87 -6.39 -16.02
N ASP A 877 6.34 -6.60 -17.22
CA ASP A 877 5.22 -7.51 -17.45
C ASP A 877 5.74 -8.85 -18.01
N SER A 878 5.06 -9.94 -17.66
CA SER A 878 5.29 -11.27 -18.21
C SER A 878 4.06 -11.67 -19.03
N VAL A 879 4.28 -11.96 -20.31
CA VAL A 879 3.22 -12.19 -21.29
C VAL A 879 3.40 -13.59 -21.87
N ASN A 880 2.33 -14.36 -21.94
CA ASN A 880 2.35 -15.68 -22.57
C ASN A 880 1.07 -15.90 -23.39
N ALA A 881 1.15 -16.78 -24.39
CA ALA A 881 0.05 -16.99 -25.34
C ALA A 881 -1.19 -17.69 -24.75
N ARG A 882 -1.10 -18.24 -23.52
CA ARG A 882 -2.17 -19.00 -22.87
C ARG A 882 -2.93 -18.13 -21.85
N ASN A 883 -2.18 -17.46 -20.99
CA ASN A 883 -2.60 -16.64 -19.87
C ASN A 883 -1.91 -15.28 -20.01
N HIS A 884 -2.68 -14.18 -19.89
CA HIS A 884 -2.16 -12.81 -20.00
C HIS A 884 -1.56 -12.48 -21.38
N ALA A 885 -2.28 -12.83 -22.44
CA ALA A 885 -1.82 -12.66 -23.82
C ALA A 885 -2.10 -11.27 -24.42
N ASP A 886 -2.86 -10.42 -23.73
CA ASP A 886 -3.32 -9.13 -24.26
C ASP A 886 -2.25 -8.04 -24.05
N ILE A 887 -1.92 -7.33 -25.13
CA ILE A 887 -0.87 -6.30 -25.18
C ILE A 887 -1.40 -4.99 -25.77
N MET A 888 -0.72 -3.89 -25.46
CA MET A 888 -1.00 -2.56 -26.01
C MET A 888 0.20 -2.00 -26.79
N VAL A 889 -0.08 -1.33 -27.90
CA VAL A 889 0.88 -0.66 -28.78
C VAL A 889 0.41 0.77 -29.06
N LEU A 890 1.28 1.62 -29.62
CA LEU A 890 0.88 2.95 -30.06
C LEU A 890 -0.03 2.90 -31.28
N SER A 891 -1.12 3.66 -31.26
CA SER A 891 -1.98 3.78 -32.45
C SER A 891 -1.27 4.55 -33.55
N ARG A 892 -1.47 4.12 -34.79
CA ARG A 892 -0.91 4.77 -35.99
C ARG A 892 -1.92 5.65 -36.72
N THR A 893 -3.21 5.56 -36.37
CA THR A 893 -4.32 6.05 -37.21
C THR A 893 -5.40 6.83 -36.47
N ASP A 894 -5.50 6.70 -35.15
CA ASP A 894 -6.60 7.28 -34.36
C ASP A 894 -6.10 8.53 -33.62
N GLU A 895 -6.54 9.72 -34.05
CA GLU A 895 -6.20 10.99 -33.38
C GLU A 895 -6.84 11.11 -31.98
N ASP A 896 -7.92 10.36 -31.72
CA ASP A 896 -8.70 10.46 -30.47
C ASP A 896 -8.28 9.46 -29.38
N HIS A 897 -7.59 8.37 -29.73
CA HIS A 897 -7.23 7.32 -28.76
C HIS A 897 -5.81 6.77 -29.02
N PRO A 898 -4.87 6.92 -28.08
CA PRO A 898 -3.44 6.75 -28.37
C PRO A 898 -2.97 5.30 -28.51
N PHE A 899 -3.82 4.30 -28.25
CA PHE A 899 -3.38 2.90 -28.15
C PHE A 899 -4.19 1.95 -29.04
N GLU A 900 -3.49 1.04 -29.72
CA GLU A 900 -4.08 -0.14 -30.33
C GLU A 900 -3.81 -1.37 -29.46
N TYR A 901 -4.65 -2.40 -29.58
CA TYR A 901 -4.60 -3.57 -28.70
C TYR A 901 -4.56 -4.86 -29.52
N GLY A 902 -3.74 -5.81 -29.09
CA GLY A 902 -3.59 -7.11 -29.72
C GLY A 902 -3.56 -8.24 -28.69
N ARG A 903 -3.99 -9.43 -29.11
CA ARG A 903 -3.83 -10.67 -28.34
C ARG A 903 -2.74 -11.52 -28.98
N ILE A 904 -1.71 -11.88 -28.22
CA ILE A 904 -0.64 -12.77 -28.67
C ILE A 904 -1.19 -14.19 -28.84
N ILE A 905 -1.04 -14.72 -30.04
CA ILE A 905 -1.35 -16.12 -30.37
C ILE A 905 -0.12 -16.99 -30.18
N SER A 906 1.06 -16.49 -30.59
CA SER A 906 2.31 -17.22 -30.47
C SER A 906 3.51 -16.28 -30.53
N ILE A 907 4.58 -16.66 -29.83
CA ILE A 907 5.85 -15.93 -29.72
C ILE A 907 6.90 -16.74 -30.49
N PHE A 908 7.63 -16.10 -31.40
CA PHE A 908 8.62 -16.76 -32.24
C PHE A 908 9.95 -16.00 -32.28
N HIS A 909 11.04 -16.74 -32.51
CA HIS A 909 12.21 -16.19 -33.21
C HIS A 909 12.56 -17.03 -34.45
N THR A 910 13.23 -16.40 -35.41
CA THR A 910 13.67 -17.06 -36.65
C THR A 910 14.99 -16.47 -37.16
N ASP A 911 15.80 -17.31 -37.80
CA ASP A 911 17.06 -16.92 -38.42
C ASP A 911 16.82 -16.63 -39.91
N VAL A 912 17.21 -15.44 -40.37
CA VAL A 912 16.95 -14.96 -41.74
C VAL A 912 18.23 -14.51 -42.44
N VAL A 913 18.30 -14.78 -43.73
CA VAL A 913 19.38 -14.34 -44.63
C VAL A 913 18.80 -13.50 -45.75
N ILE A 914 19.33 -12.28 -45.97
CA ILE A 914 18.96 -11.43 -47.10
C ILE A 914 20.00 -11.53 -48.22
N LYS A 915 19.53 -11.72 -49.45
CA LYS A 915 20.38 -11.72 -50.65
C LYS A 915 20.58 -10.30 -51.18
N THR A 916 21.68 -9.64 -50.81
CA THR A 916 22.12 -8.36 -51.39
C THR A 916 23.02 -8.57 -52.62
N LYS A 917 22.84 -7.76 -53.68
CA LYS A 917 23.58 -7.88 -54.95
C LYS A 917 25.11 -7.65 -54.85
N GLU A 918 25.62 -7.19 -53.71
CA GLU A 918 27.01 -6.69 -53.57
C GLU A 918 27.93 -7.47 -52.61
N ALA A 919 27.48 -8.54 -51.96
CA ALA A 919 28.29 -9.21 -50.93
C ALA A 919 29.29 -10.24 -51.51
N ARG A 920 30.60 -9.93 -51.45
CA ARG A 920 31.71 -10.90 -51.65
C ARG A 920 31.96 -11.83 -50.44
N ILE A 921 31.11 -11.75 -49.42
CA ILE A 921 31.21 -12.48 -48.14
C ILE A 921 29.93 -13.31 -47.97
N ALA A 922 30.05 -14.55 -47.46
CA ALA A 922 28.90 -15.40 -47.17
C ALA A 922 27.93 -14.68 -46.21
N PRO A 923 26.62 -14.59 -46.53
CA PRO A 923 25.70 -13.78 -45.76
C PRO A 923 25.47 -14.43 -44.38
N THR A 924 25.74 -13.67 -43.32
CA THR A 924 25.55 -14.10 -41.93
C THR A 924 24.06 -14.11 -41.57
N PRO A 925 23.52 -15.21 -41.03
CA PRO A 925 22.14 -15.25 -40.53
C PRO A 925 21.90 -14.20 -39.44
N ILE A 926 20.76 -13.50 -39.54
CA ILE A 926 20.30 -12.52 -38.55
C ILE A 926 19.09 -13.13 -37.84
N SER A 927 19.15 -13.26 -36.52
CA SER A 927 18.00 -13.69 -35.72
C SER A 927 17.02 -12.53 -35.56
N LYS A 928 15.73 -12.81 -35.74
CA LYS A 928 14.62 -11.85 -35.58
C LYS A 928 13.51 -12.46 -34.72
N GLU A 929 13.03 -11.67 -33.78
CA GLU A 929 11.91 -12.00 -32.89
C GLU A 929 10.62 -11.44 -33.47
N VAL A 930 9.55 -12.23 -33.43
CA VAL A 930 8.27 -11.90 -34.05
C VAL A 930 7.13 -12.41 -33.17
N LEU A 931 6.13 -11.55 -32.94
CA LEU A 931 4.87 -11.91 -32.29
C LEU A 931 3.80 -12.10 -33.35
N TRP A 932 3.03 -13.17 -33.25
CA TRP A 932 1.82 -13.33 -34.04
C TRP A 932 0.61 -12.93 -33.21
N VAL A 933 -0.14 -11.93 -33.67
CA VAL A 933 -1.19 -11.27 -32.88
C VAL A 933 -2.53 -11.25 -33.61
N ARG A 934 -3.61 -11.32 -32.83
CA ARG A 934 -4.99 -11.04 -33.26
C ARG A 934 -5.38 -9.65 -32.79
N TRP A 935 -5.79 -8.77 -33.70
CA TRP A 935 -6.06 -7.37 -33.40
C TRP A 935 -7.48 -7.14 -32.88
N TYR A 936 -7.60 -6.22 -31.93
CA TYR A 936 -8.87 -5.65 -31.49
C TYR A 936 -9.15 -4.34 -32.24
N LYS A 937 -10.44 -4.04 -32.42
CA LYS A 937 -10.93 -2.75 -32.89
C LYS A 937 -11.67 -2.04 -31.76
N ARG A 938 -11.42 -0.73 -31.63
CA ARG A 938 -12.15 0.16 -30.72
C ARG A 938 -13.57 0.36 -31.21
N ASP A 939 -14.54 0.23 -30.31
CA ASP A 939 -15.95 0.48 -30.62
C ASP A 939 -16.24 1.99 -30.57
N THR A 940 -16.16 2.65 -31.72
CA THR A 940 -16.41 4.09 -31.86
C THR A 940 -17.87 4.48 -31.63
N SER A 941 -18.81 3.54 -31.63
CA SER A 941 -20.22 3.81 -31.29
C SER A 941 -20.45 3.99 -29.78
N HIS A 942 -19.50 3.56 -28.94
CA HIS A 942 -19.58 3.66 -27.49
C HIS A 942 -18.92 4.94 -26.98
N GLN A 943 -19.71 5.81 -26.36
CA GLN A 943 -19.16 6.98 -25.66
C GLN A 943 -18.40 6.54 -24.40
N ALA A 944 -17.08 6.62 -24.45
CA ALA A 944 -16.14 6.30 -23.37
C ALA A 944 -15.27 7.52 -23.00
N GLY A 945 -14.40 7.37 -22.00
CA GLY A 945 -13.44 8.41 -21.58
C GLY A 945 -13.79 9.04 -20.23
N PHE A 946 -12.92 9.95 -19.77
CA PHE A 946 -13.02 10.58 -18.45
C PHE A 946 -14.25 11.48 -18.34
N LYS A 947 -14.57 12.24 -19.41
CA LYS A 947 -15.77 13.09 -19.46
C LYS A 947 -17.06 12.30 -19.31
N LYS A 948 -17.13 11.12 -19.96
CA LYS A 948 -18.31 10.24 -19.96
C LYS A 948 -18.33 9.28 -18.78
N LYS A 949 -17.20 9.14 -18.06
CA LYS A 949 -17.01 8.23 -16.93
C LYS A 949 -17.32 6.78 -17.30
N ARG A 950 -16.81 6.33 -18.45
CA ARG A 950 -17.02 4.98 -18.99
C ARG A 950 -15.70 4.45 -19.55
N LEU A 951 -15.46 3.16 -19.35
CA LEU A 951 -14.28 2.48 -19.86
C LEU A 951 -14.36 2.33 -21.39
N HIS A 952 -13.21 2.40 -22.06
CA HIS A 952 -13.14 2.13 -23.49
C HIS A 952 -13.53 0.68 -23.79
N ARG A 953 -14.25 0.49 -24.90
CA ARG A 953 -14.81 -0.80 -25.30
C ARG A 953 -14.17 -1.28 -26.61
N LEU A 954 -13.77 -2.55 -26.63
CA LEU A 954 -13.11 -3.21 -27.75
C LEU A 954 -13.92 -4.41 -28.22
N HIS A 955 -13.76 -4.79 -29.48
CA HIS A 955 -14.18 -6.09 -30.01
C HIS A 955 -13.10 -6.64 -30.96
N PHE A 956 -13.08 -7.94 -31.21
CA PHE A 956 -12.18 -8.50 -32.21
C PHE A 956 -12.53 -8.02 -33.62
N LEU A 957 -11.51 -7.84 -34.47
CA LEU A 957 -11.74 -7.73 -35.90
C LEU A 957 -12.35 -9.04 -36.43
N PRO A 958 -13.30 -8.97 -37.39
CA PRO A 958 -13.81 -10.15 -38.08
C PRO A 958 -12.68 -10.94 -38.74
N CYS A 959 -12.69 -12.26 -38.68
CA CYS A 959 -11.57 -13.08 -39.17
C CYS A 959 -11.35 -13.04 -40.68
N ASN A 960 -12.37 -12.64 -41.44
CA ASN A 960 -12.30 -12.40 -42.88
C ASN A 960 -11.72 -11.01 -43.21
N ASP A 961 -11.48 -10.17 -42.20
CA ASP A 961 -10.75 -8.93 -42.36
C ASP A 961 -9.25 -9.25 -42.50
N PRO A 962 -8.58 -8.87 -43.61
CA PRO A 962 -7.16 -9.08 -43.79
C PRO A 962 -6.30 -8.50 -42.66
N ALA A 963 -6.78 -7.48 -41.94
CA ALA A 963 -6.11 -6.85 -40.81
C ALA A 963 -6.34 -7.56 -39.47
N ALA A 964 -7.18 -8.61 -39.40
CA ALA A 964 -7.50 -9.29 -38.14
C ALA A 964 -6.30 -10.00 -37.51
N PHE A 965 -5.40 -10.51 -38.34
CA PHE A 965 -4.18 -11.21 -37.92
C PHE A 965 -2.96 -10.55 -38.55
N GLY A 966 -1.94 -10.29 -37.72
CA GLY A 966 -0.71 -9.64 -38.15
C GLY A 966 0.51 -10.08 -37.35
N PHE A 967 1.69 -9.73 -37.86
CA PHE A 967 2.96 -9.91 -37.16
C PHE A 967 3.40 -8.57 -36.55
N LEU A 968 3.87 -8.62 -35.31
CA LEU A 968 4.29 -7.46 -34.53
C LEU A 968 5.71 -7.67 -34.01
N HIS A 969 6.52 -6.61 -34.07
CA HIS A 969 7.85 -6.64 -33.48
C HIS A 969 7.73 -6.43 -31.96
N PRO A 970 8.40 -7.23 -31.10
CA PRO A 970 8.31 -7.05 -29.66
C PRO A 970 8.65 -5.63 -29.15
N ASP A 971 9.57 -4.92 -29.81
CA ASP A 971 9.91 -3.51 -29.49
C ASP A 971 8.76 -2.51 -29.68
N GLU A 972 7.69 -2.87 -30.41
CA GLU A 972 6.51 -2.01 -30.58
C GLU A 972 5.52 -2.17 -29.42
N VAL A 973 5.69 -3.20 -28.58
CA VAL A 973 4.82 -3.44 -27.43
C VAL A 973 5.17 -2.50 -26.30
N ILE A 974 4.21 -1.70 -25.83
CA ILE A 974 4.43 -0.80 -24.69
C ILE A 974 4.46 -1.61 -23.39
N ARG A 975 3.42 -2.43 -23.17
CA ARG A 975 3.22 -3.28 -22.00
C ARG A 975 2.01 -4.23 -22.18
N ALA A 976 1.72 -5.08 -21.19
CA ALA A 976 0.50 -5.89 -21.17
C ALA A 976 -0.73 -5.03 -20.80
N VAL A 977 -1.93 -5.47 -21.18
CA VAL A 977 -3.20 -4.77 -20.87
C VAL A 977 -4.22 -5.72 -20.25
N HIS A 978 -4.98 -5.23 -19.26
CA HIS A 978 -6.06 -5.98 -18.64
C HIS A 978 -7.40 -5.72 -19.35
N LEU A 979 -7.88 -6.72 -20.10
CA LEU A 979 -9.16 -6.68 -20.79
C LEU A 979 -10.21 -7.52 -20.05
N ILE A 980 -11.28 -6.87 -19.58
CA ILE A 980 -12.37 -7.54 -18.84
C ILE A 980 -13.57 -7.74 -19.78
N PRO A 981 -14.15 -8.95 -19.88
CA PRO A 981 -15.36 -9.17 -20.67
C PRO A 981 -16.51 -8.22 -20.31
N ALA A 982 -17.18 -7.65 -21.31
CA ALA A 982 -18.37 -6.83 -21.10
C ALA A 982 -19.60 -7.74 -20.90
N PHE A 983 -19.77 -8.28 -19.69
CA PHE A 983 -20.73 -9.33 -19.35
C PHE A 983 -22.16 -9.07 -19.83
N ARG A 984 -22.60 -7.80 -19.79
CA ARG A 984 -23.93 -7.35 -20.26
C ARG A 984 -24.28 -7.80 -21.68
N TYR A 985 -23.30 -7.88 -22.58
CA TYR A 985 -23.53 -8.13 -24.01
C TYR A 985 -23.36 -9.61 -24.40
N GLY A 986 -22.92 -10.46 -23.47
CA GLY A 986 -22.75 -11.88 -23.70
C GLY A 986 -21.63 -12.23 -24.70
N LYS A 987 -21.64 -13.50 -25.11
CA LYS A 987 -20.71 -14.05 -26.11
C LYS A 987 -21.31 -13.98 -27.51
N SER A 988 -20.45 -13.78 -28.51
CA SER A 988 -20.84 -13.80 -29.93
C SER A 988 -20.78 -15.23 -30.48
N SER A 989 -21.83 -15.64 -31.21
CA SER A 989 -21.90 -16.93 -31.91
C SER A 989 -21.30 -16.90 -33.33
N ASN A 990 -20.92 -15.72 -33.83
CA ASN A 990 -20.79 -15.48 -35.27
C ASN A 990 -19.35 -15.21 -35.76
N ILE A 991 -18.32 -15.39 -34.93
CA ILE A 991 -16.92 -15.03 -35.28
C ILE A 991 -16.07 -16.25 -35.69
N PHE A 992 -16.40 -17.46 -35.23
CA PHE A 992 -15.82 -18.73 -35.70
C PHE A 992 -16.83 -19.87 -35.52
N SER A 993 -16.80 -20.86 -36.40
CA SER A 993 -17.42 -22.18 -36.20
C SER A 993 -16.39 -23.18 -35.63
N GLY A 994 -16.37 -23.41 -34.31
CA GLY A 994 -15.56 -24.46 -33.67
C GLY A 994 -14.29 -23.99 -32.92
N GLU A 995 -13.38 -24.93 -32.66
CA GLU A 995 -12.05 -24.67 -32.06
C GLU A 995 -11.16 -23.90 -33.05
N SER A 996 -10.44 -22.88 -32.56
CA SER A 996 -9.59 -22.01 -33.39
C SER A 996 -8.28 -21.70 -32.67
N LEU A 997 -7.20 -21.53 -33.44
CA LEU A 997 -5.87 -21.18 -32.92
C LEU A 997 -5.85 -19.82 -32.18
N GLY A 998 -6.83 -18.95 -32.45
CA GLY A 998 -7.00 -17.65 -31.77
C GLY A 998 -7.81 -17.71 -30.46
N ARG A 999 -8.07 -18.92 -29.92
CA ARG A 999 -8.84 -19.17 -28.69
C ARG A 999 -8.06 -20.02 -27.71
N ALA A 1000 -8.36 -19.88 -26.42
CA ALA A 1000 -7.83 -20.79 -25.43
C ALA A 1000 -8.39 -22.22 -25.66
N PRO A 1001 -7.60 -23.29 -25.40
CA PRO A 1001 -8.07 -24.66 -25.55
C PRO A 1001 -9.37 -24.92 -24.78
N GLY A 1002 -10.41 -25.38 -25.47
CA GLY A 1002 -11.73 -25.65 -24.90
C GLY A 1002 -12.75 -24.50 -24.96
N GLU A 1003 -12.37 -23.32 -25.48
CA GLU A 1003 -13.31 -22.23 -25.72
C GLU A 1003 -13.93 -22.28 -27.12
N SER A 1004 -15.27 -22.24 -27.17
CA SER A 1004 -16.04 -22.30 -28.43
C SER A 1004 -16.61 -20.95 -28.89
N ASN A 1005 -16.70 -19.95 -28.00
CA ASN A 1005 -17.30 -18.64 -28.30
C ASN A 1005 -16.51 -17.50 -27.63
N ASP A 1006 -16.26 -16.45 -28.41
CA ASP A 1006 -15.61 -15.22 -27.97
C ASP A 1006 -16.63 -14.27 -27.30
N TRP A 1007 -16.18 -13.43 -26.38
CA TRP A 1007 -17.03 -12.34 -25.86
C TRP A 1007 -17.29 -11.29 -26.95
N LYS A 1008 -18.49 -10.70 -26.97
CA LYS A 1008 -18.84 -9.69 -27.99
C LYS A 1008 -18.01 -8.42 -27.84
N TYR A 1009 -17.80 -7.97 -26.60
CA TYR A 1009 -17.01 -6.80 -26.27
C TYR A 1009 -16.15 -7.04 -25.02
N PHE A 1010 -15.07 -6.28 -24.92
CA PHE A 1010 -14.18 -6.21 -23.76
C PHE A 1010 -14.04 -4.75 -23.33
N TYR A 1011 -13.97 -4.51 -22.02
CA TYR A 1011 -13.60 -3.21 -21.46
C TYR A 1011 -12.10 -3.16 -21.18
N VAL A 1012 -11.46 -2.04 -21.54
CA VAL A 1012 -10.08 -1.76 -21.16
C VAL A 1012 -10.08 -1.31 -19.71
N ASN A 1013 -9.43 -2.07 -18.82
CA ASN A 1013 -9.36 -1.72 -17.41
C ASN A 1013 -8.23 -0.70 -17.17
N ILE A 1014 -8.56 0.58 -17.32
CA ILE A 1014 -7.62 1.70 -17.09
C ILE A 1014 -7.24 1.86 -15.60
N PHE A 1015 -7.95 1.21 -14.68
CA PHE A 1015 -7.71 1.31 -13.23
C PHE A 1015 -6.94 0.12 -12.65
N VAL A 1016 -6.45 -0.80 -13.51
CA VAL A 1016 -5.76 -2.02 -13.08
C VAL A 1016 -4.49 -1.73 -12.27
N ASP A 1017 -3.79 -0.65 -12.59
CA ASP A 1017 -2.69 -0.11 -11.81
C ASP A 1017 -2.51 1.39 -12.12
N ARG A 1018 -1.70 2.06 -11.31
CA ARG A 1018 -1.44 3.51 -11.43
C ARG A 1018 -0.79 3.90 -12.75
N ASP A 1019 0.10 3.05 -13.25
CA ASP A 1019 0.80 3.32 -14.50
C ASP A 1019 -0.18 3.28 -15.67
N MET A 1020 -1.07 2.28 -15.71
CA MET A 1020 -2.13 2.18 -16.70
C MET A 1020 -3.06 3.38 -16.61
N TYR A 1021 -3.47 3.79 -15.41
CA TYR A 1021 -4.29 5.01 -15.25
C TYR A 1021 -3.61 6.24 -15.83
N MET A 1022 -2.33 6.48 -15.48
CA MET A 1022 -1.58 7.65 -15.95
C MET A 1022 -1.31 7.63 -17.47
N ARG A 1023 -1.26 6.45 -18.11
CA ARG A 1023 -1.18 6.34 -19.57
C ARG A 1023 -2.44 6.85 -20.27
N PHE A 1024 -3.60 6.81 -19.61
CA PHE A 1024 -4.84 7.33 -20.19
C PHE A 1024 -5.14 8.75 -19.70
N ALA A 1025 -4.84 9.06 -18.44
CA ALA A 1025 -5.05 10.40 -17.88
C ALA A 1025 -4.04 11.43 -18.41
N GLY A 1026 -2.85 10.99 -18.82
CA GLY A 1026 -1.73 11.87 -19.15
C GLY A 1026 -0.96 12.34 -17.92
N GLY A 1027 0.08 13.15 -18.13
CA GLY A 1027 0.89 13.75 -17.05
C GLY A 1027 1.91 12.82 -16.37
N GLY A 1028 2.11 11.61 -16.87
CA GLY A 1028 3.13 10.68 -16.37
C GLY A 1028 4.53 11.08 -16.85
N ILE A 1029 5.42 11.46 -15.92
CA ILE A 1029 6.79 11.94 -16.23
C ILE A 1029 7.60 10.87 -16.98
N GLY A 1030 7.51 9.61 -16.56
CA GLY A 1030 8.21 8.51 -17.22
C GLY A 1030 7.58 8.06 -18.54
N HIS A 1031 6.46 8.64 -18.97
CA HIS A 1031 5.83 8.39 -20.27
C HIS A 1031 6.38 9.32 -21.37
N TYR A 1032 7.61 9.83 -21.22
CA TYR A 1032 8.26 10.87 -22.05
C TYR A 1032 8.33 10.64 -23.57
N LYS A 1033 8.03 9.44 -24.08
CA LYS A 1033 7.94 9.15 -25.53
C LYS A 1033 6.52 9.31 -26.10
N LEU A 1034 5.54 9.57 -25.24
CA LEU A 1034 4.13 9.73 -25.57
C LEU A 1034 3.73 11.15 -25.19
N ASP A 1035 3.49 12.01 -26.18
CA ASP A 1035 2.87 13.30 -25.89
C ASP A 1035 1.37 13.10 -25.66
N LEU A 1036 1.03 12.81 -24.40
CA LEU A 1036 -0.34 12.72 -23.90
C LEU A 1036 -0.64 13.88 -22.95
N SER A 1037 0.12 14.97 -23.06
CA SER A 1037 0.05 16.12 -22.15
C SER A 1037 -1.37 16.70 -22.02
N ASP A 1038 -2.24 16.42 -22.99
CA ASP A 1038 -3.60 16.95 -23.05
C ASP A 1038 -4.74 15.93 -23.02
N ALA A 1039 -4.57 14.60 -22.83
CA ALA A 1039 -5.71 13.66 -22.97
C ALA A 1039 -6.92 13.95 -22.03
N ARG A 1040 -6.66 14.32 -20.76
CA ARG A 1040 -7.72 14.74 -19.80
C ARG A 1040 -8.21 16.17 -20.03
N LEU A 1041 -7.39 17.06 -20.59
CA LEU A 1041 -7.67 18.50 -20.78
C LEU A 1041 -8.28 18.83 -22.16
N SER A 1042 -7.91 18.11 -23.21
CA SER A 1042 -8.46 18.20 -24.56
C SER A 1042 -9.93 17.78 -24.57
N GLU A 1043 -10.32 16.78 -23.77
CA GLU A 1043 -11.72 16.42 -23.53
C GLU A 1043 -12.51 17.51 -22.75
N GLN A 1044 -11.82 18.43 -22.07
CA GLN A 1044 -12.38 19.47 -21.18
C GLN A 1044 -12.43 20.89 -21.80
N SER A 1045 -11.95 21.11 -23.04
CA SER A 1045 -12.06 22.45 -23.66
C SER A 1045 -13.53 22.91 -23.79
N PRO A 1046 -13.86 24.16 -23.37
CA PRO A 1046 -15.23 24.65 -23.32
C PRO A 1046 -15.64 25.20 -24.69
N ASN A 1047 -16.36 24.40 -25.48
CA ASN A 1047 -17.22 24.93 -26.53
C ASN A 1047 -18.67 24.83 -26.05
N ASN A 1048 -19.20 25.99 -25.66
CA ASN A 1048 -20.60 26.37 -25.40
C ASN A 1048 -21.53 25.31 -24.75
N PRO A 1049 -22.07 25.57 -23.54
CA PRO A 1049 -23.26 24.85 -23.10
C PRO A 1049 -24.44 25.32 -23.96
N SER A 1050 -24.72 24.63 -25.06
CA SER A 1050 -26.05 24.70 -25.65
C SER A 1050 -27.01 24.05 -24.67
N GLU A 1051 -27.86 24.90 -24.12
CA GLU A 1051 -29.10 24.56 -23.42
C GLU A 1051 -29.79 23.39 -24.11
N GLU A 1052 -29.97 22.29 -23.39
CA GLU A 1052 -31.18 21.45 -23.44
C GLU A 1052 -31.08 20.42 -22.30
N ASP A 1053 -32.17 20.33 -21.52
CA ASP A 1053 -32.39 19.50 -20.32
C ASP A 1053 -31.90 20.03 -18.97
N ASN A 1054 -32.53 21.12 -18.52
CA ASN A 1054 -32.92 21.32 -17.12
C ASN A 1054 -34.31 21.96 -17.10
N SER A 1055 -35.35 21.17 -16.83
CA SER A 1055 -36.66 21.69 -16.42
C SER A 1055 -36.87 21.39 -14.94
N GLU A 1056 -36.51 22.36 -14.09
CA GLU A 1056 -37.15 22.53 -12.79
C GLU A 1056 -38.00 23.82 -12.85
N PRO A 1057 -39.23 23.82 -12.30
CA PRO A 1057 -40.14 24.97 -12.39
C PRO A 1057 -39.70 26.08 -11.44
N GLY A 1058 -39.56 27.29 -12.00
CA GLY A 1058 -39.10 28.47 -11.29
C GLY A 1058 -40.13 29.07 -10.32
N GLU A 1059 -39.59 29.67 -9.26
CA GLU A 1059 -40.22 30.79 -8.57
C GLU A 1059 -39.31 32.02 -8.79
N ASN A 1060 -39.92 33.04 -9.39
CA ASN A 1060 -39.34 34.36 -9.63
C ASN A 1060 -39.19 35.10 -8.30
N ASP A 1061 -38.06 35.78 -8.11
CA ASP A 1061 -38.06 37.07 -7.43
C ASP A 1061 -37.03 38.01 -8.07
N HIS A 1062 -37.55 39.18 -8.46
CA HIS A 1062 -36.82 40.31 -9.02
C HIS A 1062 -35.97 41.01 -7.93
N GLU A 1063 -34.68 41.15 -8.19
CA GLU A 1063 -33.89 42.26 -7.62
C GLU A 1063 -34.14 43.54 -8.43
N PRO A 1064 -34.16 44.72 -7.80
CA PRO A 1064 -33.65 45.93 -8.43
C PRO A 1064 -32.28 46.28 -7.83
N GLY A 1065 -31.37 46.68 -8.72
CA GLY A 1065 -29.94 46.78 -8.47
C GLY A 1065 -29.50 47.95 -7.59
N GLU A 1066 -28.25 47.85 -7.15
CA GLU A 1066 -27.51 48.94 -6.53
C GLU A 1066 -26.73 49.73 -7.60
N ASP A 1067 -27.00 51.04 -7.66
CA ASP A 1067 -26.14 52.05 -8.27
C ASP A 1067 -25.30 52.72 -7.17
N ALA A 1068 -24.12 53.17 -7.56
CA ALA A 1068 -23.01 53.59 -6.73
C ALA A 1068 -23.25 54.88 -5.93
N GLY A 1069 -22.56 55.02 -4.79
CA GLY A 1069 -22.28 56.35 -4.24
C GLY A 1069 -21.94 56.47 -2.74
N LYS A 1070 -20.63 56.52 -2.46
CA LYS A 1070 -19.91 57.46 -1.58
C LYS A 1070 -20.40 57.85 -0.16
N GLU A 1071 -19.39 57.80 0.72
CA GLU A 1071 -18.98 58.78 1.74
C GLU A 1071 -19.74 58.91 3.09
N ASN A 1072 -18.93 58.71 4.15
CA ASN A 1072 -18.83 59.44 5.42
C ASN A 1072 -19.77 59.19 6.63
N ASP A 1073 -19.07 58.89 7.73
CA ASP A 1073 -19.15 59.45 9.08
C ASP A 1073 -20.26 59.11 10.08
N SER A 1074 -19.75 58.64 11.23
CA SER A 1074 -20.07 59.06 12.60
C SER A 1074 -21.21 58.39 13.40
N GLU A 1075 -20.77 57.81 14.52
CA GLU A 1075 -21.26 58.02 15.89
C GLU A 1075 -22.66 57.56 16.36
N THR A 1076 -22.61 56.68 17.36
CA THR A 1076 -23.30 56.74 18.68
C THR A 1076 -24.73 56.21 18.88
N GLY A 1077 -24.87 55.46 19.99
CA GLY A 1077 -26.03 55.44 20.89
C GLY A 1077 -27.05 54.32 20.63
N LYS A 1078 -27.08 53.24 21.41
CA LYS A 1078 -27.66 53.06 22.77
C LYS A 1078 -29.18 52.83 22.80
N ASP A 1079 -29.52 51.74 23.51
CA ASP A 1079 -30.71 51.48 24.33
C ASP A 1079 -32.06 51.31 23.61
N ALA A 1080 -33.05 50.51 24.02
CA ALA A 1080 -33.21 49.42 24.99
C ALA A 1080 -34.66 48.90 24.86
N ALA A 1081 -34.86 47.64 25.27
CA ALA A 1081 -36.03 47.09 25.99
C ALA A 1081 -37.47 47.14 25.40
N ASN A 1082 -38.05 45.95 25.16
CA ASN A 1082 -39.07 45.29 26.01
C ASN A 1082 -39.63 44.06 25.26
N GLU A 1083 -39.39 42.84 25.72
CA GLU A 1083 -40.22 42.11 26.70
C GLU A 1083 -41.71 42.00 26.32
N HIS A 1084 -42.10 40.80 25.88
CA HIS A 1084 -43.26 40.13 26.46
C HIS A 1084 -43.14 38.61 26.31
N ASP A 1085 -43.11 37.96 27.48
CA ASP A 1085 -43.29 36.54 27.73
C ASP A 1085 -44.57 35.96 27.10
N ASN A 1086 -44.47 34.74 26.59
CA ASN A 1086 -45.40 33.69 27.00
C ASN A 1086 -44.80 32.28 26.78
N GLN A 1087 -44.81 31.53 27.88
CA GLN A 1087 -44.26 30.19 28.06
C GLN A 1087 -45.00 29.07 27.29
N PRO A 1088 -44.39 27.86 27.21
CA PRO A 1088 -44.63 26.88 26.16
C PRO A 1088 -45.66 25.79 26.51
N GLY A 1089 -46.40 25.36 25.50
CA GLY A 1089 -47.23 24.16 25.53
C GLY A 1089 -46.42 22.90 25.18
N LYS A 1090 -46.40 21.94 26.12
CA LYS A 1090 -45.85 20.59 25.98
C LYS A 1090 -46.58 19.79 24.88
N GLY A 1091 -45.83 18.99 24.11
CA GLY A 1091 -46.44 17.95 23.27
C GLY A 1091 -45.49 17.16 22.37
N ALA A 1092 -44.89 16.10 22.93
CA ALA A 1092 -44.54 14.83 22.27
C ALA A 1092 -43.44 14.79 21.19
N ASP A 1093 -42.18 14.87 21.61
CA ASP A 1093 -41.07 14.22 20.90
C ASP A 1093 -40.95 12.77 21.37
N LYS A 1094 -41.25 11.81 20.48
CA LYS A 1094 -40.98 10.38 20.68
C LYS A 1094 -40.02 9.87 19.60
N GLU A 1095 -38.86 9.43 20.07
CA GLU A 1095 -38.08 8.27 19.60
C GLU A 1095 -37.65 8.23 18.13
N CYS A 1096 -36.51 8.86 17.85
CA CYS A 1096 -35.58 8.44 16.79
C CYS A 1096 -34.14 8.66 17.30
N ASN A 1097 -33.72 7.92 18.32
CA ASN A 1097 -32.36 8.03 18.84
C ASN A 1097 -31.93 6.71 19.49
N GLU A 1098 -31.86 5.63 18.71
CA GLU A 1098 -31.29 4.34 19.17
C GLU A 1098 -30.97 3.41 17.99
N SER A 1099 -29.90 3.71 17.23
CA SER A 1099 -29.05 2.67 16.64
C SER A 1099 -27.80 3.27 16.01
N GLU A 1100 -26.81 3.64 16.81
CA GLU A 1100 -25.38 3.60 16.46
C GLU A 1100 -24.56 3.89 17.72
N GLY A 1101 -24.79 3.05 18.74
CA GLY A 1101 -23.82 2.72 19.77
C GLY A 1101 -23.31 1.31 19.49
N GLU A 1102 -22.54 1.15 18.42
CA GLU A 1102 -21.53 0.08 18.41
C GLU A 1102 -20.26 0.73 18.96
N ASP A 1103 -20.10 0.60 20.27
CA ASP A 1103 -18.84 0.85 20.96
C ASP A 1103 -17.77 -0.02 20.29
N TYR A 1104 -16.97 0.61 19.44
CA TYR A 1104 -15.62 0.16 19.16
C TYR A 1104 -14.76 0.52 20.36
N ASP A 1105 -15.07 -0.08 21.51
CA ASP A 1105 -14.17 -0.13 22.65
C ASP A 1105 -13.29 -1.37 22.50
N SER A 1106 -12.01 -1.17 22.73
CA SER A 1106 -10.92 -2.10 22.50
C SER A 1106 -10.95 -3.27 23.49
N GLU A 1107 -11.88 -4.21 23.32
CA GLU A 1107 -11.86 -5.54 23.96
C GLU A 1107 -12.39 -6.61 22.99
N GLU A 1108 -11.65 -6.89 21.89
CA GLU A 1108 -11.75 -8.21 21.25
C GLU A 1108 -11.07 -9.25 22.13
N ALA A 1109 -11.82 -9.75 23.12
CA ALA A 1109 -11.59 -11.04 23.75
C ALA A 1109 -12.84 -11.92 23.56
N SER A 1110 -12.61 -13.02 22.85
CA SER A 1110 -13.45 -14.23 22.81
C SER A 1110 -14.76 -14.17 22.02
N GLU A 1111 -14.71 -14.70 20.80
CA GLU A 1111 -15.67 -15.73 20.39
C GLU A 1111 -14.99 -16.76 19.48
N GLY A 1112 -14.51 -17.85 20.11
CA GLY A 1112 -14.20 -19.09 19.42
C GLY A 1112 -15.50 -19.79 19.00
N GLY A 1113 -15.54 -20.23 17.74
CA GLY A 1113 -16.67 -20.92 17.13
C GLY A 1113 -16.33 -21.33 15.70
N GLU A 1114 -15.66 -22.48 15.63
CA GLU A 1114 -15.35 -23.39 14.52
C GLU A 1114 -16.05 -23.15 13.16
N GLU A 1115 -15.23 -23.03 12.11
CA GLU A 1115 -15.11 -24.02 11.03
C GLU A 1115 -13.86 -23.66 10.22
N SER A 1116 -12.77 -24.33 10.55
CA SER A 1116 -11.47 -24.19 9.91
C SER A 1116 -11.33 -25.22 8.79
N GLU A 1117 -11.60 -24.79 7.56
CA GLU A 1117 -10.74 -25.21 6.45
C GLU A 1117 -9.86 -24.01 6.14
N ARG A 1118 -8.59 -24.11 6.56
CA ARG A 1118 -7.53 -23.42 5.83
C ARG A 1118 -7.55 -24.07 4.44
N GLY A 1119 -8.20 -23.43 3.49
CA GLY A 1119 -7.63 -23.42 2.16
C GLY A 1119 -6.30 -22.69 2.30
N GLU A 1120 -5.22 -23.46 2.52
CA GLU A 1120 -4.03 -23.19 1.74
C GLU A 1120 -4.57 -23.08 0.31
N ILE A 1121 -4.63 -21.85 -0.21
CA ILE A 1121 -4.63 -21.72 -1.66
C ILE A 1121 -3.29 -22.34 -1.99
N ASP A 1122 -3.32 -23.56 -2.51
CA ASP A 1122 -2.21 -24.10 -3.29
C ASP A 1122 -1.97 -23.07 -4.40
N ASP A 1123 -1.14 -22.07 -4.11
CA ASP A 1123 -0.48 -21.25 -5.12
C ASP A 1123 0.48 -22.14 -5.97
N ASP A 1124 0.62 -23.41 -5.60
CA ASP A 1124 1.27 -24.49 -6.35
C ASP A 1124 0.62 -24.81 -7.71
N GLU A 1125 -0.56 -24.27 -8.05
CA GLU A 1125 -1.13 -24.42 -9.41
C GLU A 1125 -0.65 -23.35 -10.42
N LEU A 1126 0.18 -22.38 -9.99
CA LEU A 1126 0.93 -21.47 -10.86
C LEU A 1126 2.39 -21.96 -11.05
N GLY A 1127 2.63 -23.27 -11.08
CA GLY A 1127 3.97 -23.80 -11.30
C GLY A 1127 4.57 -23.36 -12.64
N ALA A 1128 5.85 -22.94 -12.65
CA ALA A 1128 6.79 -22.83 -13.78
C ALA A 1128 6.32 -22.21 -15.13
N GLU A 1129 5.09 -21.68 -15.23
CA GLU A 1129 4.48 -21.21 -16.49
C GLU A 1129 4.90 -19.78 -16.88
N ASP A 1130 5.61 -19.06 -16.01
CA ASP A 1130 6.24 -17.76 -16.27
C ASP A 1130 7.76 -17.85 -16.57
N GLY A 1131 8.27 -19.08 -16.70
CA GLY A 1131 9.68 -19.39 -16.95
C GLY A 1131 10.55 -19.42 -15.68
N GLU A 1132 9.99 -19.23 -14.49
CA GLU A 1132 10.73 -19.30 -13.22
C GLU A 1132 10.78 -20.75 -12.71
N GLY A 1133 11.92 -21.40 -12.93
CA GLY A 1133 12.16 -22.73 -12.39
C GLY A 1133 12.39 -22.69 -10.88
N GLY A 1134 11.37 -23.05 -10.10
CA GLY A 1134 11.53 -23.55 -8.72
C GLY A 1134 11.99 -22.55 -7.67
N PHE A 1135 11.53 -21.30 -7.74
CA PHE A 1135 11.64 -20.36 -6.62
C PHE A 1135 10.40 -20.51 -5.73
N GLU A 1136 10.61 -20.81 -4.44
CA GLU A 1136 9.57 -20.60 -3.42
C GLU A 1136 9.29 -19.10 -3.44
N ASP A 1137 8.07 -18.69 -3.82
CA ASP A 1137 7.60 -17.30 -3.71
C ASP A 1137 7.71 -16.87 -2.25
N HIS A 1138 8.83 -16.25 -1.90
CA HIS A 1138 8.99 -15.62 -0.62
C HIS A 1138 8.22 -14.30 -0.67
N GLU A 1139 6.92 -14.37 -0.34
CA GLU A 1139 6.04 -13.21 -0.06
C GLU A 1139 6.68 -12.17 0.90
N ASP A 1140 7.77 -12.54 1.59
CA ASP A 1140 8.57 -11.70 2.49
C ASP A 1140 9.54 -10.73 1.78
N ASP A 1141 9.85 -10.89 0.48
CA ASP A 1141 10.75 -9.99 -0.28
C ASP A 1141 10.04 -8.94 -1.12
N GLU A 1142 8.73 -9.05 -1.33
CA GLU A 1142 7.93 -8.07 -2.05
C GLU A 1142 7.65 -6.83 -1.18
N GLY A 1143 8.69 -6.05 -0.91
CA GLY A 1143 8.52 -4.69 -0.41
C GLY A 1143 7.91 -3.83 -1.49
N TYR A 1144 6.74 -3.23 -1.20
CA TYR A 1144 5.81 -2.74 -2.21
C TYR A 1144 5.81 -3.66 -3.45
N ALA A 1145 5.04 -4.74 -3.40
CA ALA A 1145 4.57 -5.37 -4.64
C ALA A 1145 4.12 -4.27 -5.65
N PRO A 1146 3.95 -4.59 -6.94
CA PRO A 1146 3.13 -3.74 -7.81
C PRO A 1146 1.72 -3.64 -7.20
N LEU A 1147 1.59 -2.75 -6.22
CA LEU A 1147 0.52 -2.44 -5.28
C LEU A 1147 0.20 -0.98 -5.52
#